data_AF-A0A6P8CVE6-F1
#
_entry.id   AF-A0A6P8CVE6-F1
#
_cell.length_a   1.000
_cell.length_b   1.000
_cell.length_c   1.000
_cell.angle_alpha   90.00
_cell.angle_beta   90.00
_cell.angle_gamma   90.00
#
_symmetry.space_group_name_H-M   'P 1'
#
loop_
_entity.id
_entity.type
_entity.pdbx_description
1 polymer ?
#
loop_
_entity_poly.entity_id
_entity_poly.type
_entity_poly.pdbx_seq_one_letter_code
_entity_poly.pdbx_strand_id
1 'polypeptide(L)'
;MEISKFLLFWFVVVWTSSANRMLVLGEDPSNPGFISIDCGAPNGNRDADLQINYVTDDGFIDSGVNNQVSSEQLPSSARTLRIFPNGTRNCYTIRPTSGGSSKYLIRASFLYGNYDGQSRSPTFDLYIGVNYWATVSFPAVDSYVHKEIIHVVPSTDRALIQVCLLNTGSGIPFISSLELRALKGNMYQTDTTTAALYKRLNMGGNATFRHPQDVHDRLWSADDASYSSARNFVTWTFKPDPPLDRRNDSYEVPMGVLETYATAPDSTGSLKLNWQTAITADKWIVYFHFAEMAKLSQLRDFTIYTNDKILTRISLEYLTPVTIPSEQSTGGTSLNFEFLPNYQDPQYFPILNAVEVYYLLDLSRTPTALNDANAMNDIKIMYTVMKESWQGDPCVPSNLTWDGLKCSTEDPPRITSLDLSSSGLKGNIANSLANLTKLEYLNLSHNELTGSVPEFLAKLENLKVLDLTGNNLSGSVPKDLLARASDNTLQLSLAGNPNVENPNPKDPNHDFSGSWGLSKKTRNIIIIAAAFGLAVVVGGCIWIVHWKKRSAQRRISMESQNHSSQIRISMENQNGKSEPVSQGISGNIMRRYTFAEVESIIKNFDMQKVIGEGAFGKVFHGKLDDGTEVAVKKLSPSAKAGPRQFATEANLLSKIHHRHLVSLLGYCDEPENMALIYEYMPKGNLHENLSGKNGEVLTWDRRLCIAVDTAKGLDYLHNGCDTPIIHRDIKTANILLDEHLRAKISDFGLSRIFPSVDDILIATNPVGTRGYLDPEYYTSRSLTAKSDVYSFGVVLLELITARPVQGEEYLVDWAAREVKKQGYQIQQIVDPKLYGPYDPESAEKLVRIALSCVETTVANRPHIHKVLADLRECYDLNLERSQGVVNGATELSISYDNHVELASLDVSSTTHCTTNASSYWRSMCRGFTSNFLGS
;
A
#
# COMPACT_ATOMS: atom_id res chain seq x y z
N MET A 1 -43.41 30.14 -29.71
CA MET A 1 -43.04 29.15 -28.67
C MET A 1 -41.84 28.28 -29.06
N GLU A 2 -41.43 28.21 -30.33
CA GLU A 2 -40.26 27.41 -30.76
C GLU A 2 -38.91 28.13 -30.66
N ILE A 3 -38.89 29.46 -30.75
CA ILE A 3 -37.64 30.25 -30.64
C ILE A 3 -37.04 30.22 -29.22
N SER A 4 -37.89 30.10 -28.20
CA SER A 4 -37.46 29.98 -26.79
C SER A 4 -36.81 28.62 -26.48
N LYS A 5 -37.22 27.54 -27.17
CA LYS A 5 -36.60 26.22 -27.01
C LYS A 5 -35.25 26.14 -27.72
N PHE A 6 -35.08 26.85 -28.84
CA PHE A 6 -33.81 26.91 -29.57
C PHE A 6 -32.73 27.73 -28.82
N LEU A 7 -33.14 28.81 -28.14
CA LEU A 7 -32.25 29.60 -27.29
C LEU A 7 -31.86 28.85 -26.00
N LEU A 8 -32.78 28.09 -25.39
CA LEU A 8 -32.44 27.23 -24.25
C LEU A 8 -31.47 26.11 -24.65
N PHE A 9 -31.65 25.53 -25.84
CA PHE A 9 -30.76 24.48 -26.34
C PHE A 9 -29.36 25.03 -26.63
N TRP A 10 -29.23 26.24 -27.18
CA TRP A 10 -27.92 26.89 -27.35
C TRP A 10 -27.30 27.35 -26.03
N PHE A 11 -28.08 27.80 -25.05
CA PHE A 11 -27.54 28.08 -23.71
C PHE A 11 -27.04 26.81 -23.03
N VAL A 12 -27.76 25.69 -23.15
CA VAL A 12 -27.34 24.38 -22.61
C VAL A 12 -26.15 23.80 -23.40
N VAL A 13 -26.08 23.98 -24.71
CA VAL A 13 -24.95 23.52 -25.54
C VAL A 13 -23.72 24.40 -25.34
N VAL A 14 -23.86 25.72 -25.15
CA VAL A 14 -22.73 26.60 -24.81
C VAL A 14 -22.27 26.33 -23.38
N TRP A 15 -23.17 26.10 -22.41
CA TRP A 15 -22.77 25.67 -21.06
C TRP A 15 -22.13 24.27 -21.04
N THR A 16 -22.63 23.31 -21.82
CA THR A 16 -22.04 21.95 -21.88
C THR A 16 -20.79 21.87 -22.75
N SER A 17 -20.59 22.80 -23.69
CA SER A 17 -19.32 22.93 -24.43
C SER A 17 -18.27 23.79 -23.72
N SER A 18 -18.66 24.66 -22.78
CA SER A 18 -17.75 25.27 -21.81
C SER A 18 -17.52 24.45 -20.54
N ALA A 19 -18.30 23.39 -20.30
CA ALA A 19 -18.12 22.45 -19.18
C ALA A 19 -17.11 21.31 -19.46
N ASN A 20 -16.57 21.21 -20.68
CA ASN A 20 -15.54 20.23 -21.04
C ASN A 20 -14.09 20.75 -20.94
N ARG A 21 -13.89 21.86 -20.22
CA ARG A 21 -12.66 22.08 -19.46
C ARG A 21 -13.06 22.25 -18.01
N MET A 22 -13.21 21.14 -17.30
CA MET A 22 -13.22 21.17 -15.85
C MET A 22 -11.84 21.68 -15.45
N LEU A 23 -11.72 22.99 -15.26
CA LEU A 23 -10.53 23.64 -14.72
C LEU A 23 -10.34 22.99 -13.36
N VAL A 24 -9.31 22.15 -13.23
CA VAL A 24 -8.97 21.55 -11.94
C VAL A 24 -8.70 22.71 -11.02
N LEU A 25 -9.44 22.82 -9.92
CA LEU A 25 -9.30 23.91 -8.94
C LEU A 25 -7.82 24.10 -8.61
N GLY A 26 -7.28 25.28 -8.92
CA GLY A 26 -5.91 25.68 -8.58
C GLY A 26 -4.81 25.37 -9.58
N GLU A 27 -5.09 24.79 -10.75
CA GLU A 27 -4.05 24.60 -11.79
C GLU A 27 -3.61 25.93 -12.41
N ASP A 28 -2.29 26.14 -12.52
CA ASP A 28 -1.70 27.32 -13.13
C ASP A 28 -1.91 27.32 -14.66
N PRO A 29 -2.66 28.29 -15.22
CA PRO A 29 -2.90 28.35 -16.66
C PRO A 29 -1.63 28.56 -17.50
N SER A 30 -0.59 29.13 -16.91
CA SER A 30 0.70 29.40 -17.57
C SER A 30 1.65 28.20 -17.52
N ASN A 31 1.47 27.32 -16.53
CA ASN A 31 2.36 26.19 -16.25
C ASN A 31 1.51 24.92 -16.00
N PRO A 32 1.11 24.19 -17.07
CA PRO A 32 0.28 22.99 -16.93
C PRO A 32 0.90 21.96 -15.97
N GLY A 33 0.08 21.38 -15.09
CA GLY A 33 0.53 20.46 -14.05
C GLY A 33 1.07 21.13 -12.78
N PHE A 34 1.08 22.46 -12.68
CA PHE A 34 1.43 23.17 -11.44
C PHE A 34 0.15 23.52 -10.68
N ILE A 35 0.10 23.17 -9.41
CA ILE A 35 -0.90 23.70 -8.46
C ILE A 35 -0.11 24.46 -7.39
N SER A 36 -0.41 25.72 -7.18
CA SER A 36 0.31 26.58 -6.23
C SER A 36 -0.71 27.32 -5.39
N ILE A 37 -0.71 27.04 -4.08
CA ILE A 37 -1.67 27.58 -3.12
C ILE A 37 -0.92 28.54 -2.20
N ASP A 38 -1.36 29.79 -2.15
CA ASP A 38 -0.93 30.81 -1.19
C ASP A 38 -1.88 30.77 0.01
N CYS A 39 -1.39 30.23 1.13
CA CYS A 39 -2.21 29.89 2.27
C CYS A 39 -2.56 31.14 3.08
N GLY A 40 -3.85 31.38 3.32
CA GLY A 40 -4.35 32.56 4.02
C GLY A 40 -4.36 33.85 3.19
N ALA A 41 -4.04 33.78 1.89
CA ALA A 41 -4.11 34.94 1.01
C ALA A 41 -5.57 35.34 0.70
N PRO A 42 -5.88 36.64 0.67
CA PRO A 42 -7.23 37.11 0.32
C PRO A 42 -7.54 37.02 -1.17
N ASN A 43 -6.50 37.01 -2.03
CA ASN A 43 -6.63 36.93 -3.48
C ASN A 43 -5.44 36.15 -4.05
N GLY A 44 -5.63 35.50 -5.19
CA GLY A 44 -4.53 34.91 -5.95
C GLY A 44 -3.52 35.97 -6.41
N ASN A 45 -2.27 35.56 -6.57
CA ASN A 45 -1.19 36.43 -7.01
C ASN A 45 -0.29 35.72 -8.03
N ARG A 46 0.59 36.48 -8.68
CA ARG A 46 1.61 35.92 -9.56
C ARG A 46 2.97 36.31 -9.02
N ASP A 47 3.80 35.30 -8.79
CA ASP A 47 5.21 35.51 -8.51
C ASP A 47 5.92 35.83 -9.83
N ALA A 48 6.44 37.05 -9.96
CA ALA A 48 7.04 37.53 -11.20
C ALA A 48 8.42 36.88 -11.46
N ASP A 49 9.18 36.60 -10.41
CA ASP A 49 10.51 36.02 -10.49
C ASP A 49 10.43 34.54 -10.84
N LEU A 50 9.52 33.83 -10.17
CA LEU A 50 9.24 32.43 -10.45
C LEU A 50 8.33 32.25 -11.65
N GLN A 51 7.62 33.27 -12.15
CA GLN A 51 6.64 33.14 -13.23
C GLN A 51 5.50 32.12 -12.95
N ILE A 52 5.13 31.93 -11.69
CA ILE A 52 4.10 30.98 -11.23
C ILE A 52 2.90 31.76 -10.68
N ASN A 53 1.69 31.31 -11.04
CA ASN A 53 0.46 31.83 -10.47
C ASN A 53 0.07 31.04 -9.23
N TYR A 54 -0.26 31.74 -8.14
CA TYR A 54 -0.80 31.15 -6.92
C TYR A 54 -2.27 31.50 -6.77
N VAL A 55 -3.05 30.52 -6.31
CA VAL A 55 -4.47 30.69 -5.92
C VAL A 55 -4.61 30.79 -4.41
N THR A 56 -5.75 31.27 -3.92
CA THR A 56 -6.07 31.22 -2.49
C THR A 56 -6.30 29.76 -2.06
N ASP A 57 -6.25 29.50 -0.76
CA ASP A 57 -6.54 28.17 -0.20
C ASP A 57 -8.05 27.88 -0.03
N ASP A 58 -8.91 28.75 -0.54
CA ASP A 58 -10.36 28.55 -0.50
C ASP A 58 -10.76 27.29 -1.27
N GLY A 59 -11.53 26.42 -0.60
CA GLY A 59 -11.97 25.14 -1.16
C GLY A 59 -10.95 24.00 -1.04
N PHE A 60 -9.75 24.25 -0.51
CA PHE A 60 -8.76 23.21 -0.19
C PHE A 60 -8.73 22.86 1.31
N ILE A 61 -9.19 23.76 2.18
CA ILE A 61 -9.18 23.60 3.64
C ILE A 61 -10.46 24.21 4.24
N ASP A 62 -11.05 23.55 5.24
CA ASP A 62 -12.30 24.00 5.89
C ASP A 62 -12.07 24.74 7.23
N SER A 63 -10.83 24.77 7.71
CA SER A 63 -10.46 25.27 9.04
C SER A 63 -9.33 26.30 9.00
N GLY A 64 -9.02 26.88 10.16
CA GLY A 64 -7.93 27.84 10.32
C GLY A 64 -8.33 29.29 10.07
N VAL A 65 -7.41 30.20 10.36
CA VAL A 65 -7.59 31.65 10.29
C VAL A 65 -6.44 32.25 9.48
N ASN A 66 -6.76 33.22 8.63
CA ASN A 66 -5.76 33.93 7.82
C ASN A 66 -4.94 34.87 8.71
N ASN A 67 -3.63 34.93 8.47
CA ASN A 67 -2.71 35.83 9.15
C ASN A 67 -1.63 36.33 8.18
N GLN A 68 -0.86 37.33 8.61
CA GLN A 68 0.21 37.94 7.81
C GLN A 68 1.45 38.21 8.67
N VAL A 69 2.60 38.18 8.02
CA VAL A 69 3.91 38.48 8.61
C VAL A 69 4.46 39.79 8.06
N SER A 70 5.04 40.61 8.94
CA SER A 70 5.42 42.00 8.67
C SER A 70 6.79 42.14 8.01
N SER A 71 7.08 41.39 6.94
CA SER A 71 8.38 41.48 6.25
C SER A 71 8.22 41.80 4.76
N GLU A 72 8.73 42.98 4.37
CA GLU A 72 8.68 43.49 3.00
C GLU A 72 9.71 42.83 2.06
N GLN A 73 10.70 42.10 2.61
CA GLN A 73 11.80 41.49 1.85
C GLN A 73 11.48 40.06 1.37
N LEU A 74 10.28 39.55 1.65
CA LEU A 74 9.91 38.17 1.38
C LEU A 74 9.04 38.03 0.13
N PRO A 75 9.10 36.87 -0.57
CA PRO A 75 8.21 36.55 -1.69
C PRO A 75 6.76 36.77 -1.30
N SER A 76 5.92 37.24 -2.23
CA SER A 76 4.52 37.56 -1.93
C SER A 76 3.76 36.38 -1.32
N SER A 77 4.03 35.16 -1.80
CA SER A 77 3.45 33.89 -1.32
C SER A 77 3.91 33.46 0.07
N ALA A 78 4.89 34.14 0.67
CA ALA A 78 5.34 33.88 2.03
C ALA A 78 4.83 34.93 3.03
N ARG A 79 4.20 36.03 2.56
CA ARG A 79 3.73 37.13 3.44
C ARG A 79 2.43 36.79 4.14
N THR A 80 1.62 35.94 3.53
CA THR A 80 0.37 35.39 4.05
C THR A 80 0.61 33.99 4.58
N LEU A 81 -0.14 33.64 5.62
CA LEU A 81 -0.14 32.30 6.18
C LEU A 81 -1.49 31.96 6.80
N ARG A 82 -1.87 30.69 6.77
CA ARG A 82 -3.03 30.18 7.51
C ARG A 82 -2.57 29.55 8.82
N ILE A 83 -3.15 29.99 9.94
CA ILE A 83 -2.90 29.43 11.28
C ILE A 83 -4.04 28.52 11.74
N PHE A 84 -3.72 27.52 12.56
CA PHE A 84 -4.69 26.55 13.07
C PHE A 84 -4.74 26.56 14.60
N PRO A 85 -5.38 27.57 15.22
CA PRO A 85 -5.46 27.69 16.69
C PRO A 85 -6.31 26.59 17.34
N ASN A 86 -7.25 26.02 16.57
CA ASN A 86 -8.17 24.98 17.01
C ASN A 86 -7.95 23.68 16.21
N GLY A 87 -8.46 22.57 16.75
CA GLY A 87 -8.32 21.24 16.16
C GLY A 87 -6.92 20.65 16.29
N THR A 88 -6.86 19.33 16.53
CA THR A 88 -5.59 18.60 16.63
C THR A 88 -4.97 18.34 15.25
N ARG A 89 -5.81 18.11 14.22
CA ARG A 89 -5.40 17.76 12.85
C ARG A 89 -6.14 18.66 11.85
N ASN A 90 -5.39 19.29 10.94
CA ASN A 90 -5.94 20.19 9.92
C ASN A 90 -5.39 19.80 8.56
N CYS A 91 -6.26 19.50 7.58
CA CYS A 91 -5.85 18.81 6.35
C CYS A 91 -6.28 19.54 5.09
N TYR A 92 -5.30 19.94 4.29
CA TYR A 92 -5.55 20.37 2.92
C TYR A 92 -5.94 19.16 2.09
N THR A 93 -7.02 19.26 1.33
CA THR A 93 -7.51 18.22 0.41
C THR A 93 -7.42 18.72 -1.02
N ILE A 94 -6.54 18.11 -1.80
CA ILE A 94 -6.23 18.53 -3.17
C ILE A 94 -6.64 17.43 -4.13
N ARG A 95 -7.28 17.82 -5.24
CA ARG A 95 -7.58 16.93 -6.35
C ARG A 95 -6.46 17.03 -7.38
N PRO A 96 -5.78 15.93 -7.71
CA PRO A 96 -4.77 15.94 -8.77
C PRO A 96 -5.41 16.32 -10.12
N THR A 97 -4.62 16.91 -11.00
CA THR A 97 -5.08 17.26 -12.34
C THR A 97 -5.30 16.00 -13.18
N SER A 98 -6.40 15.97 -13.94
CA SER A 98 -6.72 14.90 -14.89
C SER A 98 -5.78 14.99 -16.09
N GLY A 99 -4.53 14.54 -15.91
CA GLY A 99 -3.44 14.79 -16.86
C GLY A 99 -2.31 13.78 -16.77
N GLY A 100 -2.63 12.47 -16.75
CA GLY A 100 -1.70 11.37 -17.00
C GLY A 100 -0.58 11.11 -15.98
N SER A 101 -0.23 12.08 -15.11
CA SER A 101 0.79 11.89 -14.08
C SER A 101 0.18 11.40 -12.77
N SER A 102 0.65 10.23 -12.33
CA SER A 102 0.37 9.65 -11.02
C SER A 102 1.40 10.05 -9.97
N LYS A 103 2.31 11.00 -10.25
CA LYS A 103 3.43 11.34 -9.36
C LYS A 103 3.60 12.84 -9.24
N TYR A 104 3.66 13.34 -8.01
CA TYR A 104 3.77 14.75 -7.71
C TYR A 104 4.95 15.02 -6.80
N LEU A 105 5.73 16.06 -7.10
CA LEU A 105 6.56 16.73 -6.12
C LEU A 105 5.66 17.70 -5.36
N ILE A 106 5.57 17.52 -4.05
CA ILE A 106 4.76 18.34 -3.14
C ILE A 106 5.72 19.09 -2.22
N ARG A 107 5.58 20.42 -2.14
CA ARG A 107 6.34 21.28 -1.24
C ARG A 107 5.38 22.03 -0.31
N ALA A 108 5.56 21.83 0.99
CA ALA A 108 4.92 22.66 2.02
C ALA A 108 5.95 23.65 2.58
N SER A 109 5.62 24.94 2.56
CA SER A 109 6.54 26.01 2.96
C SER A 109 5.99 26.79 4.15
N PHE A 110 6.91 27.21 5.01
CA PHE A 110 6.62 27.79 6.31
C PHE A 110 7.57 28.95 6.60
N LEU A 111 6.99 30.11 6.85
CA LEU A 111 7.70 31.25 7.39
C LEU A 111 7.06 31.67 8.72
N TYR A 112 7.78 31.45 9.84
CA TYR A 112 7.24 31.79 11.16
C TYR A 112 7.04 33.30 11.32
N GLY A 113 8.08 34.10 11.07
CA GLY A 113 8.02 35.56 11.08
C GLY A 113 7.38 36.18 12.33
N ASN A 114 7.39 35.45 13.45
CA ASN A 114 6.74 35.82 14.70
C ASN A 114 5.25 36.19 14.56
N TYR A 115 4.49 35.47 13.73
CA TYR A 115 3.07 35.78 13.46
C TYR A 115 2.18 35.82 14.72
N ASP A 116 2.60 35.17 15.81
CA ASP A 116 1.89 35.09 17.09
C ASP A 116 2.43 36.06 18.16
N GLY A 117 3.49 36.81 17.86
CA GLY A 117 4.12 37.75 18.78
C GLY A 117 4.85 37.10 19.96
N GLN A 118 4.99 35.76 20.00
CA GLN A 118 5.57 35.04 21.15
C GLN A 118 7.08 34.89 21.08
N SER A 119 7.69 35.15 19.92
CA SER A 119 9.12 34.92 19.64
C SER A 119 9.57 33.49 19.98
N ARG A 120 8.64 32.54 19.91
CA ARG A 120 8.87 31.13 20.21
C ARG A 120 8.40 30.30 19.04
N SER A 121 9.35 29.82 18.25
CA SER A 121 9.09 28.98 17.09
C SER A 121 8.20 27.78 17.44
N PRO A 122 7.08 27.56 16.73
CA PRO A 122 6.24 26.41 16.96
C PRO A 122 6.87 25.14 16.38
N THR A 123 6.49 23.98 16.93
CA THR A 123 6.86 22.67 16.42
C THR A 123 5.59 21.84 16.20
N PHE A 124 5.44 21.25 15.02
CA PHE A 124 4.28 20.45 14.66
C PHE A 124 4.63 19.42 13.58
N ASP A 125 3.79 18.40 13.41
CA ASP A 125 4.05 17.30 12.48
C ASP A 125 3.26 17.45 11.18
N LEU A 126 3.84 16.99 10.09
CA LEU A 126 3.20 16.85 8.78
C LEU A 126 2.89 15.40 8.49
N TYR A 127 1.75 15.18 7.87
CA TYR A 127 1.31 13.90 7.36
C TYR A 127 0.91 14.02 5.89
N ILE A 128 1.22 12.98 5.12
CA ILE A 128 0.73 12.76 3.76
C ILE A 128 -0.28 11.62 3.80
N GLY A 129 -1.56 11.94 3.59
CA GLY A 129 -2.67 11.06 3.94
C GLY A 129 -2.64 10.68 5.43
N VAL A 130 -2.49 9.39 5.71
CA VAL A 130 -2.43 8.84 7.08
C VAL A 130 -1.00 8.59 7.57
N ASN A 131 0.00 8.83 6.73
CA ASN A 131 1.40 8.50 6.99
C ASN A 131 2.19 9.72 7.44
N TYR A 132 3.02 9.54 8.47
CA TYR A 132 3.89 10.59 8.98
C TYR A 132 4.92 10.97 7.91
N TRP A 133 5.08 12.27 7.68
CA TRP A 133 6.00 12.83 6.69
C TRP A 133 7.23 13.45 7.38
N ALA A 134 7.04 14.47 8.21
CA ALA A 134 8.13 15.18 8.85
C ALA A 134 7.65 16.08 10.00
N THR A 135 8.49 16.29 11.01
CA THR A 135 8.34 17.40 11.96
C THR A 135 8.84 18.70 11.33
N VAL A 136 8.06 19.76 11.49
CA VAL A 136 8.42 21.14 11.17
C VAL A 136 8.93 21.80 12.43
N SER A 137 10.15 22.33 12.36
CA SER A 137 10.81 23.06 13.43
C SER A 137 11.67 24.17 12.81
N PHE A 138 11.86 25.26 13.55
CA PHE A 138 12.53 26.46 13.04
C PHE A 138 13.74 26.81 13.92
N PRO A 139 14.96 26.93 13.35
CA PRO A 139 16.14 27.27 14.12
C PRO A 139 16.17 28.73 14.60
N ALA A 140 15.49 29.64 13.89
CA ALA A 140 15.38 31.06 14.22
C ALA A 140 14.01 31.63 13.79
N VAL A 141 13.66 32.82 14.30
CA VAL A 141 12.35 33.46 14.05
C VAL A 141 12.10 33.73 12.58
N ASP A 142 13.12 34.19 11.85
CA ASP A 142 13.04 34.52 10.42
C ASP A 142 13.34 33.32 9.51
N SER A 143 13.34 32.10 10.06
CA SER A 143 13.66 30.90 9.27
C SER A 143 12.54 30.60 8.28
N TYR A 144 12.92 30.52 7.01
CA TYR A 144 12.10 29.92 5.96
C TYR A 144 12.40 28.43 5.88
N VAL A 145 11.42 27.60 6.24
CA VAL A 145 11.53 26.14 6.23
C VAL A 145 10.58 25.61 5.18
N HIS A 146 11.06 24.65 4.38
CA HIS A 146 10.19 23.89 3.48
C HIS A 146 10.42 22.40 3.69
N LYS A 147 9.38 21.62 3.41
CA LYS A 147 9.44 20.16 3.34
C LYS A 147 8.99 19.74 1.95
N GLU A 148 9.78 18.88 1.31
CA GLU A 148 9.45 18.32 0.00
C GLU A 148 9.23 16.82 0.09
N ILE A 149 8.32 16.32 -0.74
CA ILE A 149 8.02 14.91 -0.87
C ILE A 149 7.60 14.59 -2.30
N ILE A 150 8.09 13.48 -2.81
CA ILE A 150 7.58 12.87 -4.02
C ILE A 150 6.51 11.89 -3.61
N HIS A 151 5.26 12.15 -3.99
CA HIS A 151 4.11 11.32 -3.64
C HIS A 151 3.49 10.72 -4.88
N VAL A 152 3.17 9.42 -4.82
CA VAL A 152 2.50 8.69 -5.89
C VAL A 152 1.02 8.60 -5.55
N VAL A 153 0.18 9.11 -6.44
CA VAL A 153 -1.27 9.16 -6.29
C VAL A 153 -1.89 8.00 -7.07
N PRO A 154 -2.79 7.19 -6.47
CA PRO A 154 -3.51 6.14 -7.19
C PRO A 154 -4.29 6.69 -8.38
N SER A 155 -4.29 5.96 -9.50
CA SER A 155 -5.05 6.31 -10.71
C SER A 155 -6.53 5.96 -10.55
N THR A 156 -7.24 6.72 -9.72
CA THR A 156 -8.71 6.63 -9.58
C THR A 156 -9.33 8.01 -9.70
N ASP A 157 -10.53 8.11 -10.27
CA ASP A 157 -11.24 9.39 -10.48
C ASP A 157 -11.63 10.10 -9.17
N ARG A 158 -11.40 9.45 -8.01
CA ARG A 158 -11.64 9.98 -6.67
C ARG A 158 -10.37 10.08 -5.82
N ALA A 159 -9.18 9.96 -6.41
CA ALA A 159 -7.94 10.08 -5.66
C ALA A 159 -7.78 11.50 -5.12
N LEU A 160 -7.46 11.61 -3.83
CA LEU A 160 -7.23 12.86 -3.13
C LEU A 160 -5.82 12.85 -2.54
N ILE A 161 -5.14 13.98 -2.65
CA ILE A 161 -3.90 14.23 -1.92
C ILE A 161 -4.31 14.98 -0.64
N GLN A 162 -3.94 14.43 0.51
CA GLN A 162 -4.17 15.09 1.79
C GLN A 162 -2.85 15.47 2.45
N VAL A 163 -2.67 16.75 2.72
CA VAL A 163 -1.51 17.26 3.48
C VAL A 163 -2.02 17.79 4.81
N CYS A 164 -1.69 17.10 5.89
CA CYS A 164 -2.22 17.38 7.22
C CYS A 164 -1.16 17.94 8.15
N LEU A 165 -1.51 19.01 8.87
CA LEU A 165 -0.75 19.60 9.95
C LEU A 165 -1.31 19.13 11.29
N LEU A 166 -0.46 18.56 12.13
CA LEU A 166 -0.82 18.01 13.43
C LEU A 166 -0.23 18.83 14.57
N ASN A 167 -1.09 19.33 15.45
CA ASN A 167 -0.70 20.07 16.63
C ASN A 167 -0.08 19.13 17.69
N THR A 168 1.19 19.36 18.03
CA THR A 168 1.92 18.60 19.06
C THR A 168 1.89 19.26 20.45
N GLY A 169 1.18 20.38 20.59
CA GLY A 169 1.12 21.19 21.82
C GLY A 169 2.26 22.20 21.97
N SER A 170 3.19 22.28 21.01
CA SER A 170 4.36 23.16 21.03
C SER A 170 4.17 24.40 20.14
N GLY A 171 3.07 25.14 20.32
CA GLY A 171 2.72 26.31 19.53
C GLY A 171 1.62 26.04 18.50
N ILE A 172 1.21 27.07 17.76
CA ILE A 172 0.11 26.97 16.78
C ILE A 172 0.67 26.48 15.43
N PRO A 173 0.14 25.40 14.83
CA PRO A 173 0.51 25.01 13.47
C PRO A 173 0.08 26.05 12.45
N PHE A 174 0.88 26.22 11.40
CA PHE A 174 0.59 27.16 10.33
C PHE A 174 1.23 26.69 9.01
N ILE A 175 0.82 27.26 7.88
CA ILE A 175 1.42 27.04 6.57
C ILE A 175 1.36 28.33 5.74
N SER A 176 2.42 28.61 4.99
CA SER A 176 2.51 29.80 4.12
C SER A 176 2.14 29.46 2.68
N SER A 177 2.65 28.35 2.14
CA SER A 177 2.27 27.89 0.81
C SER A 177 2.32 26.38 0.65
N LEU A 178 1.51 25.87 -0.28
CA LEU A 178 1.48 24.46 -0.67
C LEU A 178 1.55 24.35 -2.19
N GLU A 179 2.62 23.74 -2.68
CA GLU A 179 2.94 23.64 -4.10
C GLU A 179 2.97 22.18 -4.54
N LEU A 180 2.39 21.88 -5.71
CA LEU A 180 2.41 20.56 -6.33
C LEU A 180 2.88 20.70 -7.78
N ARG A 181 3.79 19.82 -8.19
CA ARG A 181 4.34 19.74 -9.54
C ARG A 181 4.18 18.33 -10.06
N ALA A 182 3.41 18.16 -11.13
CA ALA A 182 3.30 16.88 -11.81
C ALA A 182 4.68 16.46 -12.37
N LEU A 183 5.12 15.24 -12.06
CA LEU A 183 6.40 14.69 -12.51
C LEU A 183 6.18 13.66 -13.63
N LYS A 184 7.20 13.46 -14.49
CA LYS A 184 7.17 12.40 -15.51
C LYS A 184 7.30 11.02 -14.87
N GLY A 185 6.64 10.00 -15.43
CA GLY A 185 6.57 8.65 -14.85
C GLY A 185 7.93 7.95 -14.68
N ASN A 186 8.91 8.28 -15.54
CA ASN A 186 10.28 7.75 -15.52
C ASN A 186 11.23 8.48 -14.55
N MET A 187 10.83 9.61 -13.97
CA MET A 187 11.63 10.30 -12.94
C MET A 187 11.43 9.60 -11.60
N TYR A 188 12.49 9.48 -10.80
CA TYR A 188 12.43 8.91 -9.45
C TYR A 188 11.72 7.54 -9.43
N GLN A 189 12.19 6.62 -10.27
CA GLN A 189 11.72 5.22 -10.29
C GLN A 189 12.23 4.53 -9.02
N THR A 190 11.34 4.36 -8.04
CA THR A 190 11.61 3.57 -6.84
C THR A 190 10.60 2.43 -6.77
N ASP A 191 10.97 1.38 -6.02
CA ASP A 191 10.20 0.14 -5.93
C ASP A 191 8.82 0.29 -5.31
N THR A 192 8.32 1.52 -4.97
CA THR A 192 6.90 1.92 -4.76
C THR A 192 6.66 3.13 -3.83
N THR A 193 7.66 3.96 -3.53
CA THR A 193 7.60 4.77 -2.32
C THR A 193 7.32 6.25 -2.55
N THR A 194 6.52 6.78 -1.63
CA THR A 194 6.55 8.20 -1.31
C THR A 194 7.91 8.50 -0.67
N ALA A 195 8.65 9.46 -1.22
CA ALA A 195 10.03 9.75 -0.84
C ALA A 195 10.15 11.20 -0.38
N ALA A 196 10.53 11.42 0.87
CA ALA A 196 10.70 12.75 1.42
C ALA A 196 12.13 13.24 1.21
N LEU A 197 12.25 14.50 0.79
CA LEU A 197 13.54 15.11 0.53
C LEU A 197 14.26 15.36 1.84
N TYR A 198 15.49 14.85 1.94
CA TYR A 198 16.43 15.30 2.94
C TYR A 198 17.16 16.56 2.47
N LYS A 199 17.82 16.48 1.31
CA LYS A 199 18.53 17.62 0.69
C LYS A 199 18.58 17.49 -0.83
N ARG A 200 18.53 18.62 -1.53
CA ARG A 200 18.81 18.75 -2.97
C ARG A 200 19.85 19.84 -3.16
N LEU A 201 21.04 19.46 -3.62
CA LEU A 201 22.21 20.33 -3.67
C LEU A 201 22.73 20.49 -5.09
N ASN A 202 22.94 21.75 -5.47
CA ASN A 202 23.86 22.12 -6.54
C ASN A 202 25.28 22.00 -6.00
N MET A 203 26.01 20.97 -6.44
CA MET A 203 27.31 20.65 -5.87
C MET A 203 28.42 21.55 -6.42
N GLY A 204 28.23 22.20 -7.56
CA GLY A 204 29.28 22.94 -8.25
C GLY A 204 29.32 24.45 -8.03
N GLY A 205 28.35 25.04 -7.31
CA GLY A 205 28.25 26.49 -7.23
C GLY A 205 27.47 27.01 -6.04
N ASN A 206 27.39 28.34 -5.95
CA ASN A 206 26.68 29.07 -4.89
C ASN A 206 25.33 29.64 -5.34
N ALA A 207 24.88 29.28 -6.55
CA ALA A 207 23.59 29.70 -7.09
C ALA A 207 22.49 28.69 -6.75
N THR A 208 21.32 29.22 -6.43
CA THR A 208 20.07 28.48 -6.24
C THR A 208 19.27 28.50 -7.54
N PHE A 209 18.68 27.36 -7.93
CA PHE A 209 17.86 27.25 -9.14
C PHE A 209 16.46 26.73 -8.82
N ARG A 210 15.45 27.29 -9.51
CA ARG A 210 14.03 26.92 -9.49
C ARG A 210 13.40 27.25 -10.86
N HIS A 211 12.08 27.22 -10.99
CA HIS A 211 11.41 27.76 -12.17
C HIS A 211 11.71 29.27 -12.34
N PRO A 212 11.92 29.78 -13.58
CA PRO A 212 11.79 29.10 -14.88
C PRO A 212 13.01 28.30 -15.34
N GLN A 213 14.12 28.30 -14.59
CA GLN A 213 15.34 27.58 -14.99
C GLN A 213 15.21 26.06 -14.87
N ASP A 214 14.43 25.58 -13.91
CA ASP A 214 14.02 24.17 -13.78
C ASP A 214 12.54 24.01 -14.14
N VAL A 215 12.26 23.25 -15.20
CA VAL A 215 10.91 22.99 -15.71
C VAL A 215 10.02 22.22 -14.72
N HIS A 216 10.61 21.51 -13.77
CA HIS A 216 9.92 20.78 -12.70
C HIS A 216 9.83 21.58 -11.39
N ASP A 217 10.34 22.82 -11.39
CA ASP A 217 10.36 23.71 -10.22
C ASP A 217 10.95 23.07 -8.94
N ARG A 218 11.98 22.23 -9.12
CA ARG A 218 12.78 21.72 -8.01
C ARG A 218 13.64 22.85 -7.45
N LEU A 219 13.74 22.91 -6.12
CA LEU A 219 14.61 23.85 -5.42
C LEU A 219 16.00 23.23 -5.27
N TRP A 220 16.95 23.72 -6.06
CA TRP A 220 18.36 23.34 -5.98
C TRP A 220 19.10 24.31 -5.08
N SER A 221 19.50 23.87 -3.89
CA SER A 221 20.24 24.71 -2.93
C SER A 221 21.74 24.66 -3.20
N ALA A 222 22.41 25.79 -3.01
CA ALA A 222 23.86 25.91 -3.17
C ALA A 222 24.65 25.67 -1.85
N ASP A 223 23.94 25.67 -0.72
CA ASP A 223 24.54 25.67 0.62
C ASP A 223 24.21 24.40 1.40
N ASP A 224 25.25 23.81 1.98
CA ASP A 224 25.17 22.85 3.08
C ASP A 224 26.26 23.20 4.08
N ALA A 225 25.88 23.87 5.18
CA ALA A 225 26.78 24.27 6.26
C ALA A 225 27.63 23.10 6.78
N SER A 226 27.11 21.86 6.75
CA SER A 226 27.82 20.63 7.17
C SER A 226 28.96 20.20 6.24
N TYR A 227 28.97 20.65 4.99
CA TYR A 227 29.91 20.23 3.93
C TYR A 227 30.86 21.37 3.48
N SER A 228 30.63 22.58 3.99
CA SER A 228 31.22 23.83 3.48
C SER A 228 32.75 23.95 3.59
N SER A 229 33.44 23.13 4.40
CA SER A 229 34.88 23.28 4.69
C SER A 229 35.85 22.50 3.79
N ALA A 230 35.39 21.74 2.79
CA ALA A 230 36.24 20.87 1.94
C ALA A 230 36.07 21.09 0.42
N ARG A 231 35.79 22.33 0.00
CA ARG A 231 35.39 22.66 -1.38
C ARG A 231 36.59 23.01 -2.29
N ASN A 232 36.78 22.24 -3.37
CA ASN A 232 37.33 22.73 -4.65
C ASN A 232 36.21 22.67 -5.68
N PHE A 233 35.73 23.83 -6.12
CA PHE A 233 34.72 23.91 -7.17
C PHE A 233 35.28 24.46 -8.45
N VAL A 234 34.78 23.90 -9.53
CA VAL A 234 35.14 24.33 -10.87
C VAL A 234 33.86 24.63 -11.61
N THR A 235 33.80 25.84 -12.15
CA THR A 235 32.79 26.24 -13.11
C THR A 235 33.35 25.96 -14.50
N TRP A 236 32.57 25.30 -15.35
CA TRP A 236 32.92 25.23 -16.77
C TRP A 236 32.79 26.64 -17.36
N THR A 237 33.91 27.31 -17.62
CA THR A 237 33.91 28.68 -18.17
C THR A 237 33.53 28.73 -19.65
N PHE A 238 33.45 27.57 -20.32
CA PHE A 238 33.20 27.48 -21.75
C PHE A 238 31.85 26.81 -22.03
N LYS A 239 31.03 27.45 -22.87
CA LYS A 239 29.82 26.81 -23.41
C LYS A 239 30.24 25.84 -24.51
N PRO A 240 29.99 24.54 -24.38
CA PRO A 240 30.42 23.56 -25.37
C PRO A 240 29.69 23.78 -26.69
N ASP A 241 30.41 23.59 -27.79
CA ASP A 241 29.88 23.54 -29.15
C ASP A 241 30.30 22.18 -29.75
N PRO A 242 29.36 21.24 -29.98
CA PRO A 242 27.90 21.35 -29.83
C PRO A 242 27.40 21.40 -28.37
N PRO A 243 26.13 21.78 -28.11
CA PRO A 243 25.53 21.75 -26.78
C PRO A 243 25.30 20.32 -26.25
N LEU A 244 24.94 20.18 -24.97
CA LEU A 244 24.61 18.89 -24.34
C LEU A 244 23.54 18.10 -25.10
N ASP A 245 23.75 16.80 -25.28
CA ASP A 245 22.77 15.87 -25.86
C ASP A 245 21.74 15.46 -24.82
N ARG A 246 20.61 16.17 -24.78
CA ARG A 246 19.54 15.95 -23.81
C ARG A 246 18.45 15.00 -24.28
N ARG A 247 18.64 14.25 -25.37
CA ARG A 247 17.60 13.36 -25.92
C ARG A 247 17.15 12.26 -24.95
N ASN A 248 18.04 11.81 -24.06
CA ASN A 248 17.76 10.80 -23.03
C ASN A 248 17.81 11.36 -21.58
N ASP A 249 17.81 12.68 -21.41
CA ASP A 249 17.82 13.32 -20.08
C ASP A 249 16.42 13.26 -19.44
N SER A 250 16.13 12.16 -18.77
CA SER A 250 14.81 11.95 -18.13
C SER A 250 14.55 12.89 -16.94
N TYR A 251 15.60 13.40 -16.29
CA TYR A 251 15.48 14.22 -15.08
C TYR A 251 15.48 15.72 -15.37
N GLU A 252 15.89 16.14 -16.57
CA GLU A 252 15.87 17.53 -17.02
C GLU A 252 16.50 18.50 -16.01
N VAL A 253 17.66 18.14 -15.47
CA VAL A 253 18.39 19.00 -14.50
C VAL A 253 18.67 20.36 -15.16
N PRO A 254 18.49 21.49 -14.45
CA PRO A 254 18.68 22.82 -15.04
C PRO A 254 20.13 23.03 -15.50
N MET A 255 20.31 23.72 -16.64
CA MET A 255 21.63 23.93 -17.25
C MET A 255 22.62 24.59 -16.29
N GLY A 256 22.19 25.57 -15.51
CA GLY A 256 23.06 26.26 -14.55
C GLY A 256 23.61 25.35 -13.44
N VAL A 257 22.97 24.21 -13.17
CA VAL A 257 23.50 23.17 -12.27
C VAL A 257 24.51 22.30 -13.01
N LEU A 258 24.19 21.87 -14.24
CA LEU A 258 25.08 21.01 -15.06
C LEU A 258 26.35 21.73 -15.54
N GLU A 259 26.36 23.06 -15.60
CA GLU A 259 27.54 23.89 -15.95
C GLU A 259 28.57 24.00 -14.81
N THR A 260 28.26 23.46 -13.63
CA THR A 260 29.13 23.53 -12.46
C THR A 260 29.32 22.16 -11.84
N TYR A 261 30.48 21.88 -11.23
CA TYR A 261 30.74 20.63 -10.54
C TYR A 261 31.70 20.75 -9.36
N ALA A 262 31.54 19.83 -8.41
CA ALA A 262 32.53 19.51 -7.39
C ALA A 262 33.52 18.48 -7.94
N THR A 263 34.79 18.60 -7.56
CA THR A 263 35.82 17.60 -7.90
C THR A 263 36.75 17.34 -6.72
N ALA A 264 37.54 16.28 -6.81
CA ALA A 264 38.48 15.90 -5.77
C ALA A 264 39.62 16.93 -5.62
N PRO A 265 40.15 17.15 -4.41
CA PRO A 265 41.39 17.88 -4.22
C PRO A 265 42.58 17.22 -4.92
N ASP A 266 43.48 18.04 -5.46
CA ASP A 266 44.71 17.61 -6.15
C ASP A 266 45.56 16.63 -5.32
N SER A 267 45.53 16.77 -3.99
CA SER A 267 46.31 15.96 -3.06
C SER A 267 45.76 14.57 -2.79
N THR A 268 44.45 14.35 -2.95
CA THR A 268 43.79 13.07 -2.58
C THR A 268 43.26 12.30 -3.77
N GLY A 269 42.90 12.97 -4.86
CA GLY A 269 42.27 12.35 -6.04
C GLY A 269 40.86 11.79 -5.80
N SER A 270 40.45 11.59 -4.54
CA SER A 270 39.11 11.15 -4.17
C SER A 270 38.19 12.29 -3.71
N LEU A 271 36.93 12.23 -4.15
CA LEU A 271 35.85 13.10 -3.67
C LEU A 271 35.07 12.34 -2.59
N LYS A 272 34.87 12.94 -1.42
CA LYS A 272 34.14 12.32 -0.30
C LYS A 272 32.92 13.16 0.09
N LEU A 273 31.81 12.49 0.36
CA LEU A 273 30.57 13.07 0.89
C LEU A 273 30.23 12.38 2.20
N ASN A 274 30.04 13.17 3.26
CA ASN A 274 29.63 12.66 4.57
C ASN A 274 28.52 13.55 5.11
N TRP A 275 27.35 12.95 5.35
CA TRP A 275 26.22 13.62 5.96
C TRP A 275 25.76 12.87 7.19
N GLN A 276 25.68 13.58 8.30
CA GLN A 276 25.02 13.09 9.52
C GLN A 276 23.57 13.55 9.54
N THR A 277 22.69 12.68 10.04
CA THR A 277 21.26 12.99 10.16
C THR A 277 20.68 12.40 11.44
N ALA A 278 19.78 13.16 12.07
CA ALA A 278 18.95 12.69 13.18
C ALA A 278 17.71 11.91 12.69
N ILE A 279 17.44 11.89 11.38
CA ILE A 279 16.30 11.19 10.80
C ILE A 279 16.58 9.69 10.81
N THR A 280 15.78 8.95 11.57
CA THR A 280 15.84 7.48 11.61
C THR A 280 14.90 6.90 10.56
N ALA A 281 15.33 6.87 9.30
CA ALA A 281 14.59 6.23 8.21
C ALA A 281 15.22 4.87 7.85
N ASP A 282 14.38 3.87 7.57
CA ASP A 282 14.83 2.52 7.25
C ASP A 282 15.55 2.43 5.91
N LYS A 283 15.14 3.26 4.95
CA LYS A 283 15.62 3.21 3.57
C LYS A 283 15.93 4.61 3.05
N TRP A 284 17.07 4.73 2.42
CA TRP A 284 17.54 5.95 1.76
C TRP A 284 17.81 5.68 0.30
N ILE A 285 17.64 6.71 -0.53
CA ILE A 285 18.03 6.69 -1.93
C ILE A 285 18.68 8.03 -2.29
N VAL A 286 19.76 7.97 -3.05
CA VAL A 286 20.52 9.13 -3.49
C VAL A 286 20.55 9.16 -5.01
N TYR A 287 20.29 10.32 -5.60
CA TYR A 287 20.42 10.55 -7.03
C TYR A 287 21.64 11.42 -7.27
N PHE A 288 22.63 10.90 -7.99
CA PHE A 288 23.81 11.64 -8.39
C PHE A 288 23.64 12.14 -9.82
N HIS A 289 23.94 13.41 -10.06
CA HIS A 289 23.81 14.04 -11.37
C HIS A 289 25.19 14.42 -11.90
N PHE A 290 25.46 14.01 -13.14
CA PHE A 290 26.74 14.21 -13.82
C PHE A 290 26.54 14.77 -15.22
N ALA A 291 27.48 15.60 -15.67
CA ALA A 291 27.64 16.02 -17.05
C ALA A 291 29.14 16.27 -17.33
N GLU A 292 29.71 15.53 -18.29
CA GLU A 292 31.08 15.77 -18.75
C GLU A 292 31.08 16.80 -19.88
N MET A 293 31.70 17.95 -19.65
CA MET A 293 31.76 19.07 -20.61
C MET A 293 33.18 19.29 -21.15
N ALA A 294 34.19 18.58 -20.65
CA ALA A 294 35.51 18.50 -21.26
C ALA A 294 35.60 17.35 -22.25
N LYS A 295 36.16 17.65 -23.43
CA LYS A 295 36.55 16.62 -24.38
C LYS A 295 37.89 16.02 -23.96
N LEU A 296 37.83 14.90 -23.25
CA LEU A 296 38.99 14.14 -22.82
C LEU A 296 39.45 13.13 -23.89
N SER A 297 40.70 12.67 -23.79
CA SER A 297 41.21 11.62 -24.69
C SER A 297 40.69 10.22 -24.33
N GLN A 298 40.26 10.02 -23.08
CA GLN A 298 39.58 8.83 -22.57
C GLN A 298 38.35 9.24 -21.75
N LEU A 299 37.39 8.33 -21.57
CA LEU A 299 36.22 8.60 -20.72
C LEU A 299 36.66 8.80 -19.26
N ARG A 300 35.94 9.68 -18.56
CA ARG A 300 36.15 9.87 -17.11
C ARG A 300 35.51 8.70 -16.38
N ASP A 301 36.35 7.77 -15.94
CA ASP A 301 35.92 6.58 -15.21
C ASP A 301 36.27 6.68 -13.72
N PHE A 302 35.28 6.39 -12.87
CA PHE A 302 35.45 6.34 -11.42
C PHE A 302 34.43 5.41 -10.77
N THR A 303 34.75 4.95 -9.56
CA THR A 303 33.87 4.07 -8.77
C THR A 303 33.35 4.81 -7.55
N ILE A 304 32.04 4.70 -7.29
CA ILE A 304 31.40 5.25 -6.10
C ILE A 304 31.27 4.13 -5.07
N TYR A 305 31.72 4.41 -3.85
CA TYR A 305 31.62 3.53 -2.70
C TYR A 305 30.65 4.11 -1.68
N THR A 306 29.94 3.24 -0.96
CA THR A 306 29.20 3.59 0.26
C THR A 306 29.55 2.60 1.38
N ASN A 307 30.01 3.10 2.52
CA ASN A 307 30.47 2.28 3.65
C ASN A 307 31.38 1.10 3.20
N ASP A 308 32.41 1.43 2.40
CA ASP A 308 33.40 0.50 1.82
C ASP A 308 32.85 -0.55 0.83
N LYS A 309 31.58 -0.46 0.43
CA LYS A 309 30.98 -1.30 -0.63
C LYS A 309 30.88 -0.52 -1.93
N ILE A 310 31.15 -1.19 -3.05
CA ILE A 310 30.95 -0.61 -4.37
C ILE A 310 29.44 -0.37 -4.55
N LEU A 311 29.07 0.90 -4.73
CA LEU A 311 27.71 1.29 -5.07
C LEU A 311 27.50 1.15 -6.58
N THR A 312 28.39 1.74 -7.38
CA THR A 312 28.30 1.72 -8.84
C THR A 312 29.62 2.16 -9.48
N ARG A 313 29.82 1.78 -10.75
CA ARG A 313 30.95 2.22 -11.59
C ARG A 313 30.42 3.18 -12.64
N ILE A 314 31.09 4.33 -12.78
CA ILE A 314 30.66 5.42 -13.66
C ILE A 314 31.68 5.59 -14.76
N SER A 315 31.17 5.75 -15.98
CA SER A 315 31.91 6.19 -17.16
C SER A 315 31.12 7.33 -17.80
N LEU A 316 31.68 8.54 -17.80
CA LEU A 316 30.98 9.72 -18.31
C LEU A 316 31.28 9.96 -19.79
N GLU A 317 30.23 10.01 -20.59
CA GLU A 317 30.31 10.39 -22.00
C GLU A 317 30.31 11.91 -22.16
N TYR A 318 31.13 12.38 -23.11
CA TYR A 318 31.22 13.80 -23.44
C TYR A 318 29.86 14.33 -23.91
N LEU A 319 29.39 15.39 -23.26
CA LEU A 319 28.14 16.11 -23.51
C LEU A 319 26.84 15.34 -23.24
N THR A 320 26.91 14.18 -22.58
CA THR A 320 25.71 13.40 -22.22
C THR A 320 25.44 13.51 -20.72
N PRO A 321 24.41 14.25 -20.28
CA PRO A 321 24.04 14.31 -18.87
C PRO A 321 23.45 12.96 -18.42
N VAL A 322 23.83 12.52 -17.22
CA VAL A 322 23.37 11.26 -16.64
C VAL A 322 22.97 11.45 -15.18
N THR A 323 21.86 10.82 -14.81
CA THR A 323 21.40 10.74 -13.42
C THR A 323 21.45 9.28 -12.98
N ILE A 324 22.10 9.02 -11.85
CA ILE A 324 22.38 7.67 -11.38
C ILE A 324 21.78 7.52 -9.98
N PRO A 325 20.72 6.72 -9.82
CA PRO A 325 20.18 6.38 -8.50
C PRO A 325 21.12 5.40 -7.78
N SER A 326 21.26 5.57 -6.47
CA SER A 326 21.87 4.58 -5.58
C SER A 326 20.96 3.38 -5.41
N GLU A 327 21.52 2.23 -5.04
CA GLU A 327 20.72 1.18 -4.41
C GLU A 327 20.06 1.70 -3.12
N GLN A 328 18.90 1.15 -2.75
CA GLN A 328 18.24 1.48 -1.49
C GLN A 328 19.10 0.97 -0.32
N SER A 329 19.70 1.87 0.44
CA SER A 329 20.54 1.50 1.59
C SER A 329 19.70 1.37 2.86
N THR A 330 19.91 0.31 3.64
CA THR A 330 19.32 0.15 4.98
C THR A 330 19.97 1.12 5.97
N GLY A 331 19.13 1.88 6.67
CA GLY A 331 19.49 3.10 7.39
C GLY A 331 20.58 2.98 8.44
N GLY A 332 21.47 3.97 8.43
CA GLY A 332 22.35 4.39 9.53
C GLY A 332 22.24 5.90 9.72
N THR A 333 22.79 6.44 10.82
CA THR A 333 22.75 7.89 11.13
C THR A 333 23.74 8.73 10.31
N SER A 334 24.50 8.09 9.42
CA SER A 334 25.47 8.74 8.53
C SER A 334 25.41 8.16 7.12
N LEU A 335 25.39 9.03 6.12
CA LEU A 335 25.53 8.70 4.71
C LEU A 335 26.94 9.07 4.24
N ASN A 336 27.76 8.06 3.97
CA ASN A 336 29.14 8.23 3.54
C ASN A 336 29.30 7.72 2.11
N PHE A 337 29.82 8.57 1.23
CA PHE A 337 30.16 8.23 -0.14
C PHE A 337 31.60 8.62 -0.44
N GLU A 338 32.31 7.74 -1.14
CA GLU A 338 33.67 7.99 -1.61
C GLU A 338 33.76 7.67 -3.10
N PHE A 339 34.27 8.63 -3.87
CA PHE A 339 34.40 8.55 -5.31
C PHE A 339 35.89 8.39 -5.60
N LEU A 340 36.28 7.24 -6.15
CA LEU A 340 37.67 6.91 -6.44
C LEU A 340 37.90 6.92 -7.95
N PRO A 341 38.86 7.71 -8.47
CA PRO A 341 39.17 7.72 -9.89
C PRO A 341 39.86 6.42 -10.30
N ASN A 342 39.64 6.00 -11.55
CA ASN A 342 40.39 4.89 -12.13
C ASN A 342 41.81 5.32 -12.56
N TYR A 343 42.00 6.60 -12.85
CA TYR A 343 43.28 7.19 -13.27
C TYR A 343 43.75 8.24 -12.27
N GLN A 344 45.03 8.17 -11.86
CA GLN A 344 45.63 9.09 -10.87
C GLN A 344 46.08 10.44 -11.48
N ASP A 345 45.45 10.85 -12.57
CA ASP A 345 45.70 12.12 -13.23
C ASP A 345 44.54 13.08 -12.92
N PRO A 346 44.82 14.30 -12.39
CA PRO A 346 43.80 15.27 -12.01
C PRO A 346 42.75 15.57 -13.08
N GLN A 347 43.11 15.47 -14.37
CA GLN A 347 42.15 15.69 -15.46
C GLN A 347 41.02 14.65 -15.49
N TYR A 348 41.19 13.49 -14.84
CA TYR A 348 40.23 12.38 -14.73
C TYR A 348 39.64 12.20 -13.32
N PHE A 349 39.92 13.10 -12.38
CA PHE A 349 39.32 13.03 -11.04
C PHE A 349 37.79 13.07 -11.07
N PRO A 350 37.10 12.43 -10.12
CA PRO A 350 35.65 12.38 -10.15
C PRO A 350 35.04 13.78 -10.15
N ILE A 351 33.94 13.93 -10.87
CA ILE A 351 33.14 15.17 -10.88
C ILE A 351 31.75 14.87 -10.36
N LEU A 352 31.09 15.86 -9.77
CA LEU A 352 29.70 15.75 -9.31
C LEU A 352 29.00 17.10 -9.49
N ASN A 353 27.98 17.17 -10.35
CA ASN A 353 27.26 18.42 -10.62
C ASN A 353 26.19 18.69 -9.56
N ALA A 354 25.45 17.65 -9.18
CA ALA A 354 24.36 17.79 -8.22
C ALA A 354 24.06 16.48 -7.48
N VAL A 355 23.38 16.58 -6.34
CA VAL A 355 22.89 15.42 -5.60
C VAL A 355 21.50 15.67 -5.02
N GLU A 356 20.65 14.65 -5.06
CA GLU A 356 19.38 14.62 -4.33
C GLU A 356 19.37 13.43 -3.36
N VAL A 357 19.07 13.69 -2.09
CA VAL A 357 19.01 12.67 -1.04
C VAL A 357 17.58 12.57 -0.54
N TYR A 358 17.00 11.38 -0.61
CA TYR A 358 15.66 11.09 -0.13
C TYR A 358 15.67 9.97 0.89
N TYR A 359 14.76 10.06 1.86
CA TYR A 359 14.39 8.93 2.70
C TYR A 359 13.00 8.43 2.33
N LEU A 360 12.82 7.12 2.29
CA LEU A 360 11.57 6.49 1.88
C LEU A 360 10.64 6.38 3.08
N LEU A 361 9.40 6.85 2.92
CA LEU A 361 8.40 6.75 3.98
C LEU A 361 7.87 5.31 4.07
N ASP A 362 7.67 4.86 5.29
CA ASP A 362 6.88 3.66 5.55
C ASP A 362 5.39 3.98 5.35
N LEU A 363 4.79 3.35 4.34
CA LEU A 363 3.36 3.46 4.02
C LEU A 363 2.55 2.30 4.64
N SER A 364 3.05 1.70 5.72
CA SER A 364 2.41 0.58 6.42
C SER A 364 1.02 0.89 6.94
N ARG A 365 0.70 2.17 7.19
CA ARG A 365 -0.66 2.57 7.59
C ARG A 365 -1.55 2.67 6.37
N THR A 366 -2.55 1.82 6.34
CA THR A 366 -3.63 1.88 5.37
C THR A 366 -4.69 2.87 5.83
N PRO A 367 -5.24 3.69 4.91
CA PRO A 367 -6.34 4.58 5.23
C PRO A 367 -7.62 3.79 5.51
N THR A 368 -8.62 4.46 6.06
CA THR A 368 -9.99 3.94 6.17
C THR A 368 -10.44 3.41 4.81
N ALA A 369 -11.19 2.29 4.80
CA ALA A 369 -11.67 1.72 3.56
C ALA A 369 -12.36 2.77 2.68
N LEU A 370 -12.00 2.80 1.39
CA LEU A 370 -12.36 3.89 0.47
C LEU A 370 -13.87 4.18 0.43
N ASN A 371 -14.71 3.14 0.47
CA ASN A 371 -16.17 3.30 0.47
C ASN A 371 -16.68 3.96 1.74
N ASP A 372 -16.11 3.62 2.90
CA ASP A 372 -16.47 4.20 4.19
C ASP A 372 -16.02 5.66 4.27
N ALA A 373 -14.78 5.95 3.86
CA ALA A 373 -14.25 7.31 3.81
C ALA A 373 -15.06 8.21 2.86
N ASN A 374 -15.40 7.72 1.66
CA ASN A 374 -16.26 8.44 0.72
C ASN A 374 -17.66 8.67 1.28
N ALA A 375 -18.26 7.65 1.91
CA ALA A 375 -19.59 7.79 2.51
C ALA A 375 -19.61 8.85 3.61
N MET A 376 -18.57 8.89 4.45
CA MET A 376 -18.43 9.91 5.48
C MET A 376 -18.23 11.31 4.91
N ASN A 377 -17.45 11.44 3.84
CA ASN A 377 -17.29 12.71 3.14
C ASN A 377 -18.62 13.19 2.53
N ASP A 378 -19.39 12.30 1.93
CA ASP A 378 -20.72 12.61 1.39
C ASP A 378 -21.69 13.05 2.50
N ILE A 379 -21.66 12.40 3.67
CA ILE A 379 -22.44 12.78 4.87
C ILE A 379 -22.04 14.16 5.38
N LYS A 380 -20.72 14.42 5.48
CA LYS A 380 -20.17 15.71 5.90
C LYS A 380 -20.67 16.84 5.01
N ILE A 381 -20.61 16.65 3.68
CA ILE A 381 -21.08 17.63 2.70
C ILE A 381 -22.60 17.79 2.78
N MET A 382 -23.35 16.70 2.75
CA MET A 382 -24.82 16.71 2.70
C MET A 382 -25.43 17.45 3.89
N TYR A 383 -24.92 17.23 5.10
CA TYR A 383 -25.45 17.87 6.30
C TYR A 383 -24.67 19.10 6.75
N THR A 384 -23.62 19.50 6.01
CA THR A 384 -22.73 20.61 6.39
C THR A 384 -22.19 20.44 7.82
N VAL A 385 -21.71 19.23 8.14
CA VAL A 385 -21.21 18.92 9.49
C VAL A 385 -19.87 19.62 9.71
N MET A 386 -19.86 20.61 10.60
CA MET A 386 -18.70 21.41 10.95
C MET A 386 -18.13 20.98 12.31
N LYS A 387 -17.50 19.80 12.36
CA LYS A 387 -16.75 19.32 13.53
C LYS A 387 -15.25 19.50 13.29
N GLU A 388 -14.54 20.07 14.27
CA GLU A 388 -13.08 20.32 14.15
C GLU A 388 -12.28 19.03 13.94
N SER A 389 -12.72 17.91 14.53
CA SER A 389 -12.09 16.60 14.35
C SER A 389 -12.30 15.98 12.97
N TRP A 390 -13.30 16.45 12.20
CA TRP A 390 -13.68 15.91 10.89
C TRP A 390 -12.79 16.44 9.76
N GLN A 391 -11.50 16.23 9.92
CA GLN A 391 -10.43 16.61 9.00
C GLN A 391 -9.56 15.37 8.73
N GLY A 392 -9.13 15.15 7.49
CA GLY A 392 -8.30 14.01 7.11
C GLY A 392 -9.05 12.68 7.08
N ASP A 393 -8.36 11.57 7.38
CA ASP A 393 -8.94 10.22 7.37
C ASP A 393 -9.86 9.96 8.58
N PRO A 394 -11.06 9.36 8.41
CA PRO A 394 -12.02 9.20 9.50
C PRO A 394 -11.56 8.34 10.69
N CYS A 395 -10.77 7.30 10.46
CA CYS A 395 -10.41 6.31 11.49
C CYS A 395 -8.93 6.35 11.88
N VAL A 396 -8.05 6.83 11.00
CA VAL A 396 -6.59 6.64 11.13
C VAL A 396 -5.88 7.99 11.23
N PRO A 397 -4.89 8.13 12.13
CA PRO A 397 -4.54 7.18 13.20
C PRO A 397 -5.64 7.10 14.28
N SER A 398 -5.67 6.00 15.02
CA SER A 398 -6.76 5.71 15.98
C SER A 398 -6.93 6.78 17.07
N ASN A 399 -5.87 7.48 17.44
CA ASN A 399 -5.90 8.60 18.39
C ASN A 399 -6.46 9.91 17.80
N LEU A 400 -6.75 9.94 16.49
CA LEU A 400 -7.33 11.06 15.74
C LEU A 400 -8.61 10.64 15.01
N THR A 401 -9.25 9.54 15.44
CA THR A 401 -10.56 9.11 14.94
C THR A 401 -11.55 10.28 15.06
N TRP A 402 -12.36 10.50 14.03
CA TRP A 402 -13.35 11.57 14.03
C TRP A 402 -14.35 11.43 15.18
N ASP A 403 -14.76 12.55 15.78
CA ASP A 403 -15.70 12.54 16.89
C ASP A 403 -17.04 11.93 16.48
N GLY A 404 -17.51 10.98 17.28
CA GLY A 404 -18.72 10.20 17.02
C GLY A 404 -18.47 8.92 16.22
N LEU A 405 -17.23 8.61 15.82
CA LEU A 405 -16.90 7.35 15.16
C LEU A 405 -16.26 6.33 16.10
N LYS A 406 -16.54 5.05 15.84
CA LYS A 406 -15.65 3.94 16.21
C LYS A 406 -15.36 3.12 14.96
N CYS A 407 -14.13 2.63 14.88
CA CYS A 407 -13.66 1.88 13.74
C CYS A 407 -13.07 0.52 14.17
N SER A 408 -13.12 -0.44 13.26
CA SER A 408 -12.50 -1.75 13.45
C SER A 408 -10.97 -1.65 13.41
N THR A 409 -10.31 -2.67 13.94
CA THR A 409 -8.86 -2.87 13.81
C THR A 409 -8.48 -3.67 12.56
N GLU A 410 -9.42 -3.87 11.63
CA GLU A 410 -9.17 -4.53 10.35
C GLU A 410 -8.26 -3.66 9.46
N ASP A 411 -7.62 -4.27 8.46
CA ASP A 411 -6.82 -3.58 7.45
C ASP A 411 -7.46 -3.79 6.06
N PRO A 412 -8.07 -2.76 5.43
CA PRO A 412 -8.22 -1.38 5.92
C PRO A 412 -9.29 -1.23 7.02
N PRO A 413 -9.16 -0.23 7.93
CA PRO A 413 -10.16 0.02 8.97
C PRO A 413 -11.54 0.32 8.40
N ARG A 414 -12.58 -0.20 9.08
CA ARG A 414 -13.99 -0.05 8.71
C ARG A 414 -14.76 0.67 9.81
N ILE A 415 -15.75 1.48 9.45
CA ILE A 415 -16.58 2.20 10.44
C ILE A 415 -17.62 1.24 11.01
N THR A 416 -17.62 1.07 12.33
CA THR A 416 -18.53 0.18 13.07
C THR A 416 -19.54 0.93 13.92
N SER A 417 -19.27 2.20 14.26
CA SER A 417 -20.19 3.04 15.03
C SER A 417 -20.19 4.46 14.48
N LEU A 418 -21.38 5.03 14.31
CA LEU A 418 -21.59 6.43 13.92
C LEU A 418 -22.63 7.07 14.85
N ASP A 419 -22.21 8.07 15.61
CA ASP A 419 -23.05 8.90 16.46
C ASP A 419 -23.08 10.35 15.93
N LEU A 420 -24.25 10.73 15.41
CA LEU A 420 -24.59 12.08 15.01
C LEU A 420 -25.82 12.57 15.76
N SER A 421 -26.05 12.06 16.97
CA SER A 421 -27.13 12.56 17.82
C SER A 421 -26.96 14.05 18.10
N SER A 422 -28.07 14.78 18.18
CA SER A 422 -28.09 16.22 18.51
C SER A 422 -27.13 17.08 17.66
N SER A 423 -26.88 16.69 16.40
CA SER A 423 -25.95 17.36 15.49
C SER A 423 -26.63 18.39 14.58
N GLY A 424 -27.93 18.66 14.78
CA GLY A 424 -28.71 19.61 14.00
C GLY A 424 -28.91 19.19 12.53
N LEU A 425 -28.87 17.88 12.25
CA LEU A 425 -29.01 17.36 10.89
C LEU A 425 -30.40 17.67 10.33
N LYS A 426 -30.49 18.13 9.08
CA LYS A 426 -31.74 18.47 8.37
C LYS A 426 -31.86 17.68 7.07
N GLY A 427 -33.09 17.54 6.57
CA GLY A 427 -33.37 16.83 5.32
C GLY A 427 -33.51 15.32 5.52
N ASN A 428 -33.36 14.54 4.44
CA ASN A 428 -33.56 13.10 4.50
C ASN A 428 -32.34 12.36 5.05
N ILE A 429 -32.54 11.14 5.55
CA ILE A 429 -31.45 10.23 5.90
C ILE A 429 -30.58 9.96 4.66
N ALA A 430 -29.28 10.24 4.75
CA ALA A 430 -28.31 10.14 3.67
C ALA A 430 -28.18 8.71 3.11
N ASN A 431 -28.35 8.57 1.80
CA ASN A 431 -28.21 7.28 1.11
C ASN A 431 -26.78 6.71 1.16
N SER A 432 -25.76 7.56 1.35
CA SER A 432 -24.36 7.14 1.48
C SER A 432 -24.12 6.24 2.70
N LEU A 433 -24.99 6.29 3.73
CA LEU A 433 -24.96 5.35 4.87
C LEU A 433 -25.08 3.89 4.43
N ALA A 434 -25.68 3.60 3.28
CA ALA A 434 -25.77 2.25 2.73
C ALA A 434 -24.39 1.61 2.45
N ASN A 435 -23.35 2.44 2.24
CA ASN A 435 -22.00 1.96 1.95
C ASN A 435 -21.23 1.53 3.22
N LEU A 436 -21.71 1.89 4.42
CA LEU A 436 -21.08 1.53 5.69
C LEU A 436 -21.46 0.09 6.10
N THR A 437 -21.04 -0.90 5.32
CA THR A 437 -21.51 -2.29 5.43
C THR A 437 -21.14 -3.01 6.73
N LYS A 438 -20.16 -2.48 7.47
CA LYS A 438 -19.73 -2.99 8.79
C LYS A 438 -20.33 -2.22 9.97
N LEU A 439 -21.25 -1.28 9.72
CA LEU A 439 -21.87 -0.46 10.76
C LEU A 439 -22.72 -1.31 11.70
N GLU A 440 -22.42 -1.26 13.00
CA GLU A 440 -23.12 -1.95 14.07
C GLU A 440 -24.02 -1.01 14.89
N TYR A 441 -23.62 0.25 15.00
CA TYR A 441 -24.33 1.26 15.79
C TYR A 441 -24.52 2.53 14.98
N LEU A 442 -25.77 2.95 14.81
CA LEU A 442 -26.13 4.21 14.18
C LEU A 442 -27.08 5.01 15.08
N ASN A 443 -26.63 6.18 15.52
CA ASN A 443 -27.44 7.11 16.29
C ASN A 443 -27.61 8.42 15.54
N LEU A 444 -28.84 8.69 15.10
CA LEU A 444 -29.27 9.94 14.46
C LEU A 444 -30.34 10.65 15.29
N SER A 445 -30.46 10.33 16.58
CA SER A 445 -31.50 10.87 17.45
C SER A 445 -31.37 12.38 17.69
N HIS A 446 -32.48 13.02 18.03
CA HIS A 446 -32.58 14.44 18.39
C HIS A 446 -32.03 15.37 17.31
N ASN A 447 -32.38 15.10 16.05
CA ASN A 447 -32.10 15.95 14.90
C ASN A 447 -33.39 16.47 14.26
N GLU A 448 -33.27 17.21 13.15
CA GLU A 448 -34.39 17.73 12.36
C GLU A 448 -34.58 16.94 11.06
N LEU A 449 -34.29 15.64 11.07
CA LEU A 449 -34.40 14.79 9.88
C LEU A 449 -35.87 14.60 9.47
N THR A 450 -36.11 14.60 8.17
CA THR A 450 -37.44 14.48 7.52
C THR A 450 -37.48 13.31 6.52
N GLY A 451 -38.64 13.05 5.94
CA GLY A 451 -38.82 11.99 4.94
C GLY A 451 -39.02 10.61 5.57
N SER A 452 -39.06 9.58 4.73
CA SER A 452 -39.27 8.18 5.15
C SER A 452 -37.99 7.53 5.64
N VAL A 453 -38.14 6.53 6.54
CA VAL A 453 -37.04 5.64 6.94
C VAL A 453 -36.61 4.80 5.72
N PRO A 454 -35.37 4.93 5.23
CA PRO A 454 -34.94 4.24 4.01
C PRO A 454 -34.85 2.72 4.15
N GLU A 455 -35.21 1.99 3.09
CA GLU A 455 -35.15 0.51 3.06
C GLU A 455 -33.73 -0.04 3.19
N PHE A 456 -32.70 0.69 2.73
CA PHE A 456 -31.32 0.22 2.78
C PHE A 456 -30.83 -0.05 4.21
N LEU A 457 -31.42 0.61 5.22
CA LEU A 457 -31.06 0.38 6.63
C LEU A 457 -31.35 -1.06 7.07
N ALA A 458 -32.36 -1.71 6.47
CA ALA A 458 -32.63 -3.13 6.70
C ALA A 458 -31.51 -4.03 6.16
N LYS A 459 -30.85 -3.60 5.07
CA LYS A 459 -29.80 -4.35 4.36
C LYS A 459 -28.43 -4.26 5.02
N LEU A 460 -28.27 -3.42 6.04
CA LEU A 460 -27.06 -3.37 6.85
C LEU A 460 -27.09 -4.55 7.84
N GLU A 461 -26.57 -5.70 7.41
CA GLU A 461 -26.62 -6.98 8.16
C GLU A 461 -25.97 -6.90 9.54
N ASN A 462 -24.92 -6.08 9.69
CA ASN A 462 -24.19 -5.93 10.95
C ASN A 462 -24.86 -4.95 11.93
N LEU A 463 -25.89 -4.20 11.50
CA LEU A 463 -26.50 -3.13 12.30
C LEU A 463 -27.27 -3.72 13.49
N LYS A 464 -26.84 -3.44 14.72
CA LYS A 464 -27.45 -3.93 15.96
C LYS A 464 -28.27 -2.87 16.67
N VAL A 465 -27.91 -1.59 16.51
CA VAL A 465 -28.60 -0.47 17.14
C VAL A 465 -28.87 0.62 16.11
N LEU A 466 -30.14 1.02 16.00
CA LEU A 466 -30.60 2.14 15.18
C LEU A 466 -31.47 3.06 16.03
N ASP A 467 -30.94 4.24 16.37
CA ASP A 467 -31.68 5.25 17.10
C ASP A 467 -32.04 6.45 16.20
N LEU A 468 -33.33 6.62 15.96
CA LEU A 468 -33.93 7.70 15.16
C LEU A 468 -34.86 8.58 16.02
N THR A 469 -34.78 8.47 17.35
CA THR A 469 -35.65 9.16 18.31
C THR A 469 -35.62 10.67 18.13
N GLY A 470 -36.75 11.36 18.30
CA GLY A 470 -36.81 12.82 18.34
C GLY A 470 -36.43 13.51 17.02
N ASN A 471 -36.89 12.97 15.89
CA ASN A 471 -36.79 13.57 14.56
C ASN A 471 -38.18 13.94 14.01
N ASN A 472 -38.26 14.37 12.75
CA ASN A 472 -39.51 14.67 12.03
C ASN A 472 -39.74 13.70 10.84
N LEU A 473 -39.39 12.44 11.02
CA LEU A 473 -39.57 11.40 10.01
C LEU A 473 -41.07 11.12 9.79
N SER A 474 -41.41 10.64 8.60
CA SER A 474 -42.80 10.44 8.15
C SER A 474 -42.98 9.18 7.31
N GLY A 475 -44.20 8.63 7.27
CA GLY A 475 -44.52 7.45 6.46
C GLY A 475 -44.30 6.13 7.20
N SER A 476 -44.35 5.02 6.47
CA SER A 476 -44.24 3.67 7.05
C SER A 476 -42.78 3.25 7.26
N VAL A 477 -42.55 2.47 8.33
CA VAL A 477 -41.25 1.84 8.59
C VAL A 477 -41.11 0.60 7.69
N PRO A 478 -39.97 0.41 7.00
CA PRO A 478 -39.72 -0.78 6.18
C PRO A 478 -40.00 -2.09 6.94
N LYS A 479 -40.73 -3.02 6.30
CA LYS A 479 -41.14 -4.29 6.92
C LYS A 479 -39.95 -5.12 7.41
N ASP A 480 -38.86 -5.12 6.67
CA ASP A 480 -37.65 -5.87 7.02
C ASP A 480 -36.95 -5.30 8.27
N LEU A 481 -36.99 -3.97 8.49
CA LEU A 481 -36.52 -3.37 9.74
C LEU A 481 -37.39 -3.78 10.93
N LEU A 482 -38.71 -3.83 10.74
CA LEU A 482 -39.65 -4.24 11.78
C LEU A 482 -39.51 -5.73 12.11
N ALA A 483 -39.25 -6.58 11.11
CA ALA A 483 -38.95 -7.99 11.31
C ALA A 483 -37.70 -8.18 12.18
N ARG A 484 -36.61 -7.46 11.85
CA ARG A 484 -35.36 -7.46 12.63
C ARG A 484 -35.51 -6.88 14.04
N ALA A 485 -36.42 -5.93 14.22
CA ALA A 485 -36.76 -5.43 15.55
C ALA A 485 -37.56 -6.46 16.35
N SER A 486 -38.45 -7.22 15.69
CA SER A 486 -39.32 -8.21 16.33
C SER A 486 -38.58 -9.49 16.74
N ASP A 487 -37.53 -9.88 16.01
CA ASP A 487 -36.69 -11.03 16.33
C ASP A 487 -35.47 -10.69 17.24
N ASN A 488 -35.40 -9.44 17.73
CA ASN A 488 -34.34 -8.89 18.57
C ASN A 488 -32.94 -8.85 17.94
N THR A 489 -32.81 -8.96 16.62
CA THR A 489 -31.53 -8.78 15.91
C THR A 489 -31.17 -7.30 15.73
N LEU A 490 -32.13 -6.37 15.87
CA LEU A 490 -31.95 -4.93 15.78
C LEU A 490 -32.71 -4.19 16.90
N GLN A 491 -32.01 -3.39 17.70
CA GLN A 491 -32.63 -2.43 18.61
C GLN A 491 -33.03 -1.16 17.85
N LEU A 492 -34.32 -1.01 17.56
CA LEU A 492 -34.88 0.13 16.81
C LEU A 492 -35.60 1.11 17.74
N SER A 493 -35.16 2.37 17.76
CA SER A 493 -35.80 3.45 18.53
C SER A 493 -36.37 4.54 17.60
N LEU A 494 -37.69 4.78 17.68
CA LEU A 494 -38.44 5.70 16.81
C LEU A 494 -39.26 6.74 17.58
N ALA A 495 -39.15 6.78 18.92
CA ALA A 495 -39.99 7.64 19.75
C ALA A 495 -39.84 9.12 19.37
N GLY A 496 -40.91 9.91 19.51
CA GLY A 496 -40.85 11.34 19.21
C GLY A 496 -40.80 11.70 17.72
N ASN A 497 -41.13 10.78 16.81
CA ASN A 497 -41.40 11.08 15.39
C ASN A 497 -42.91 11.16 15.15
N PRO A 498 -43.50 12.36 14.97
CA PRO A 498 -44.95 12.54 15.01
C PRO A 498 -45.72 11.93 13.82
N ASN A 499 -45.05 11.69 12.69
CA ASN A 499 -45.68 11.30 11.43
C ASN A 499 -45.28 9.89 10.93
N VAL A 500 -44.63 9.08 11.78
CA VAL A 500 -44.28 7.70 11.43
C VAL A 500 -45.47 6.79 11.77
N GLU A 501 -45.93 6.02 10.79
CA GLU A 501 -47.00 5.04 10.99
C GLU A 501 -46.48 3.87 11.84
N ASN A 502 -46.89 3.82 13.11
CA ASN A 502 -46.48 2.77 14.04
C ASN A 502 -47.23 1.46 13.73
N PRO A 503 -46.56 0.34 13.42
CA PRO A 503 -47.22 -0.91 13.08
C PRO A 503 -47.68 -1.74 14.28
N ASN A 504 -47.47 -1.31 15.53
CA ASN A 504 -47.79 -2.14 16.69
C ASN A 504 -48.97 -1.61 17.54
N PRO A 505 -50.21 -2.05 17.24
CA PRO A 505 -51.33 -2.03 18.16
C PRO A 505 -51.57 -3.44 18.72
N LYS A 506 -50.61 -4.02 19.46
CA LYS A 506 -50.85 -5.23 20.27
C LYS A 506 -50.02 -5.24 21.55
N ASP A 507 -50.51 -4.53 22.54
CA ASP A 507 -50.45 -5.00 23.93
C ASP A 507 -51.89 -5.08 24.46
N PRO A 508 -52.54 -6.27 24.42
CA PRO A 508 -53.79 -6.49 25.12
C PRO A 508 -53.48 -7.05 26.51
N ASN A 509 -53.67 -6.17 27.52
CA ASN A 509 -53.76 -6.43 28.96
C ASN A 509 -52.48 -6.25 29.79
N HIS A 510 -52.28 -5.01 30.24
CA HIS A 510 -52.43 -4.77 31.68
C HIS A 510 -53.15 -3.46 31.96
N ASP A 511 -54.37 -3.62 32.45
CA ASP A 511 -55.20 -2.57 33.02
C ASP A 511 -54.50 -2.00 34.26
N PHE A 512 -54.27 -0.68 34.26
CA PHE A 512 -54.39 0.10 35.47
C PHE A 512 -55.14 1.38 35.14
N SER A 513 -56.46 1.27 35.21
CA SER A 513 -57.38 2.34 35.56
C SER A 513 -56.71 3.46 36.39
N GLY A 514 -56.73 4.67 35.82
CA GLY A 514 -56.17 5.87 36.41
C GLY A 514 -56.60 7.12 35.65
N SER A 515 -57.89 7.24 35.38
CA SER A 515 -58.50 8.44 34.79
C SER A 515 -58.27 9.66 35.69
N TRP A 516 -57.43 10.60 35.24
CA TRP A 516 -57.59 12.01 35.59
C TRP A 516 -57.77 12.78 34.29
N GLY A 517 -59.03 13.14 34.01
CA GLY A 517 -59.37 14.03 32.92
C GLY A 517 -58.68 15.38 33.04
N LEU A 518 -58.28 15.92 31.90
CA LEU A 518 -57.87 17.33 31.76
C LEU A 518 -59.03 18.25 32.14
N SER A 519 -59.01 18.78 33.36
CA SER A 519 -59.81 19.95 33.72
C SER A 519 -59.15 21.23 33.18
N LYS A 520 -59.97 22.23 32.86
CA LYS A 520 -59.69 23.55 32.26
C LYS A 520 -58.71 24.48 33.05
N LYS A 521 -57.68 23.97 33.72
CA LYS A 521 -56.69 24.76 34.50
C LYS A 521 -55.24 24.73 33.99
N THR A 522 -54.93 24.06 32.88
CA THR A 522 -53.55 24.01 32.34
C THR A 522 -53.26 25.07 31.25
N ARG A 523 -54.02 26.18 31.24
CA ARG A 523 -53.71 27.36 30.40
C ARG A 523 -52.93 28.44 31.17
N ASN A 524 -52.75 28.30 32.48
CA ASN A 524 -52.13 29.32 33.34
C ASN A 524 -50.67 29.01 33.75
N ILE A 525 -50.07 27.89 33.32
CA ILE A 525 -48.68 27.52 33.68
C ILE A 525 -47.65 28.12 32.69
N ILE A 526 -48.08 28.52 31.48
CA ILE A 526 -47.18 29.10 30.46
C ILE A 526 -46.72 30.53 30.82
N ILE A 527 -47.44 31.24 31.70
CA ILE A 527 -47.10 32.62 32.08
C ILE A 527 -46.07 32.66 33.24
N ILE A 528 -45.95 31.59 34.04
CA ILE A 528 -45.04 31.55 35.20
C ILE A 528 -43.61 31.12 34.79
N ALA A 529 -43.46 30.34 33.72
CA ALA A 529 -42.16 29.91 33.21
C ALA A 529 -41.33 31.05 32.56
N ALA A 530 -41.99 32.07 31.98
CA ALA A 530 -41.32 33.22 31.38
C ALA A 530 -40.70 34.17 32.42
N ALA A 531 -41.26 34.22 33.64
CA ALA A 531 -40.72 35.06 34.72
C ALA A 531 -39.49 34.44 35.40
N PHE A 532 -39.37 33.11 35.40
CA PHE A 532 -38.22 32.40 35.99
C PHE A 532 -36.98 32.47 35.09
N GLY A 533 -37.16 32.47 33.76
CA GLY A 533 -36.06 32.64 32.80
C GLY A 533 -35.36 34.00 32.91
N LEU A 534 -36.10 35.07 33.18
CA LEU A 534 -35.53 36.42 33.31
C LEU A 534 -34.71 36.59 34.60
N ALA A 535 -35.12 35.94 35.69
CA ALA A 535 -34.40 35.99 36.96
C ALA A 535 -33.06 35.22 36.93
N VAL A 536 -33.00 34.11 36.19
CA VAL A 536 -31.77 33.31 36.02
C VAL A 536 -30.75 34.05 35.15
N VAL A 537 -31.20 34.74 34.10
CA VAL A 537 -30.31 35.55 33.24
C VAL A 537 -29.73 36.74 34.00
N VAL A 538 -30.56 37.46 34.77
CA VAL A 538 -30.08 38.59 35.59
C VAL A 538 -29.15 38.13 36.71
N GLY A 539 -29.46 37.00 37.36
CA GLY A 539 -28.58 36.37 38.36
C GLY A 539 -27.24 35.92 37.78
N GLY A 540 -27.25 35.35 36.57
CA GLY A 540 -26.05 34.96 35.84
C GLY A 540 -25.17 36.15 35.45
N CYS A 541 -25.77 37.26 35.00
CA CYS A 541 -25.03 38.48 34.69
C CYS A 541 -24.38 39.11 35.94
N ILE A 542 -25.07 39.12 37.09
CA ILE A 542 -24.52 39.60 38.36
C ILE A 542 -23.38 38.70 38.84
N TRP A 543 -23.51 37.38 38.69
CA TRP A 543 -22.47 36.41 39.04
C TRP A 543 -21.22 36.54 38.17
N ILE A 544 -21.38 36.75 36.86
CA ILE A 544 -20.26 36.97 35.92
C ILE A 544 -19.51 38.28 36.22
N VAL A 545 -20.22 39.35 36.60
CA VAL A 545 -19.59 40.61 37.02
C VAL A 545 -18.83 40.42 38.34
N HIS A 546 -19.37 39.66 39.30
CA HIS A 546 -18.69 39.32 40.54
C HIS A 546 -17.47 38.41 40.34
N TRP A 547 -17.55 37.47 39.40
CA TRP A 547 -16.49 36.52 39.08
C TRP A 547 -15.32 37.21 38.35
N LYS A 548 -15.62 38.11 37.40
CA LYS A 548 -14.61 38.96 36.75
C LYS A 548 -13.94 39.96 37.71
N LYS A 549 -14.63 40.37 38.78
CA LYS A 549 -14.04 41.25 39.82
C LYS A 549 -13.19 40.48 40.84
N ARG A 550 -13.38 39.16 40.97
CA ARG A 550 -12.59 38.28 41.86
C ARG A 550 -11.36 37.66 41.19
N SER A 551 -11.34 37.52 39.86
CA SER A 551 -10.19 36.94 39.13
C SER A 551 -9.02 37.92 38.91
N ALA A 552 -9.15 39.19 39.31
CA ALA A 552 -8.11 40.21 39.20
C ALA A 552 -7.14 40.28 40.40
N GLN A 553 -7.20 39.34 41.36
CA GLN A 553 -6.44 39.48 42.62
C GLN A 553 -5.77 38.22 43.20
N ARG A 554 -5.58 37.14 42.43
CA ARG A 554 -4.73 36.01 42.88
C ARG A 554 -3.88 35.42 41.75
N ARG A 555 -2.64 35.90 41.64
CA ARG A 555 -1.47 35.16 41.15
C ARG A 555 -0.42 35.16 42.27
N ILE A 556 0.51 34.18 42.25
CA ILE A 556 1.52 33.76 43.27
C ILE A 556 0.97 32.55 44.08
N SER A 557 1.59 31.36 44.21
CA SER A 557 2.97 30.83 44.05
C SER A 557 3.02 29.28 44.00
N MET A 558 3.98 28.74 43.20
CA MET A 558 4.90 27.59 43.37
C MET A 558 4.56 26.21 44.01
N GLU A 559 4.86 25.17 43.20
CA GLU A 559 5.70 23.95 43.37
C GLU A 559 5.38 22.72 44.25
N SER A 560 5.57 21.55 43.58
CA SER A 560 6.25 20.30 44.00
C SER A 560 5.53 19.23 44.86
N GLN A 561 5.30 18.02 44.30
CA GLN A 561 6.02 16.74 44.64
C GLN A 561 5.41 15.48 43.98
N ASN A 562 6.30 14.53 43.67
CA ASN A 562 6.10 13.16 43.17
C ASN A 562 5.28 12.25 44.11
N HIS A 563 4.47 11.34 43.56
CA HIS A 563 4.50 9.92 43.98
C HIS A 563 3.83 8.95 42.99
N SER A 564 4.51 7.83 42.82
CA SER A 564 4.13 6.58 42.16
C SER A 564 2.95 5.86 42.83
N SER A 565 2.11 5.19 42.03
CA SER A 565 1.27 4.09 42.53
C SER A 565 0.95 3.07 41.43
N GLN A 566 1.41 1.84 41.69
CA GLN A 566 0.94 0.60 41.08
C GLN A 566 -0.55 0.38 41.39
N ILE A 567 -1.30 -0.19 40.45
CA ILE A 567 -2.57 -0.85 40.75
C ILE A 567 -2.59 -2.24 40.10
N ARG A 568 -2.53 -3.25 40.97
CA ARG A 568 -2.97 -4.62 40.75
C ARG A 568 -4.50 -4.63 40.65
N ILE A 569 -5.07 -5.34 39.69
CA ILE A 569 -6.45 -5.86 39.81
C ILE A 569 -6.40 -7.36 39.54
N SER A 570 -6.62 -8.09 40.61
CA SER A 570 -6.95 -9.51 40.68
C SER A 570 -8.28 -9.80 40.00
N MET A 571 -8.34 -10.86 39.19
CA MET A 571 -9.60 -11.53 38.84
C MET A 571 -9.59 -12.93 39.42
N GLU A 572 -10.67 -13.24 40.14
CA GLU A 572 -10.93 -14.49 40.84
C GLU A 572 -11.13 -15.66 39.88
N ASN A 573 -10.57 -16.81 40.30
CA ASN A 573 -10.90 -18.13 39.81
C ASN A 573 -12.31 -18.55 40.25
N GLN A 574 -13.08 -19.15 39.35
CA GLN A 574 -13.92 -20.30 39.71
C GLN A 574 -13.69 -21.46 38.74
N ASN A 575 -13.40 -22.61 39.36
CA ASN A 575 -13.05 -23.91 38.79
C ASN A 575 -14.18 -24.55 37.96
N GLY A 576 -13.78 -25.30 36.93
CA GLY A 576 -14.62 -26.27 36.23
C GLY A 576 -13.78 -27.34 35.53
N LYS A 577 -13.56 -28.46 36.23
CA LYS A 577 -12.85 -29.71 35.89
C LYS A 577 -12.83 -30.15 34.42
N SER A 578 -11.65 -30.57 33.99
CA SER A 578 -11.35 -31.41 32.83
C SER A 578 -11.70 -32.89 33.08
N GLU A 579 -12.33 -33.57 32.11
CA GLU A 579 -11.90 -34.88 31.55
C GLU A 579 -12.82 -35.36 30.40
N PRO A 580 -12.45 -36.38 29.58
CA PRO A 580 -12.27 -36.23 28.13
C PRO A 580 -13.41 -36.85 27.30
N VAL A 581 -13.57 -36.38 26.06
CA VAL A 581 -14.30 -37.14 25.03
C VAL A 581 -13.50 -37.11 23.73
N SER A 582 -12.97 -38.29 23.41
CA SER A 582 -12.36 -38.65 22.13
C SER A 582 -13.43 -38.95 21.07
N GLN A 583 -13.13 -38.47 19.86
CA GLN A 583 -13.51 -38.96 18.53
C GLN A 583 -14.89 -38.64 17.95
N GLY A 584 -14.84 -37.95 16.80
CA GLY A 584 -15.91 -37.78 15.83
C GLY A 584 -15.47 -36.84 14.72
N ILE A 585 -14.68 -37.34 13.77
CA ILE A 585 -14.17 -36.65 12.58
C ILE A 585 -15.35 -36.19 11.70
N SER A 586 -15.54 -34.88 11.54
CA SER A 586 -16.08 -34.27 10.32
C SER A 586 -15.93 -32.74 10.36
N GLY A 587 -15.21 -32.19 9.39
CA GLY A 587 -14.90 -30.76 9.23
C GLY A 587 -13.53 -30.41 9.80
N ASN A 588 -12.51 -30.27 8.94
CA ASN A 588 -11.16 -29.86 9.31
C ASN A 588 -11.17 -28.45 9.91
N ILE A 589 -11.45 -28.34 11.21
CA ILE A 589 -11.18 -27.14 11.99
C ILE A 589 -9.68 -27.13 12.23
N MET A 590 -8.97 -26.21 11.57
CA MET A 590 -7.54 -26.01 11.77
C MET A 590 -7.22 -25.82 13.26
N ARG A 591 -6.35 -26.67 13.82
CA ARG A 591 -6.05 -26.65 15.25
C ARG A 591 -5.27 -25.40 15.63
N ARG A 592 -5.79 -24.67 16.62
CA ARG A 592 -5.07 -23.58 17.29
C ARG A 592 -4.22 -24.16 18.41
N TYR A 593 -2.94 -23.81 18.43
CA TYR A 593 -1.97 -24.21 19.46
C TYR A 593 -1.64 -23.00 20.34
N THR A 594 -1.48 -23.25 21.63
CA THR A 594 -0.85 -22.30 22.56
C THR A 594 0.65 -22.24 22.31
N PHE A 595 1.31 -21.14 22.69
CA PHE A 595 2.74 -21.01 22.52
C PHE A 595 3.52 -22.06 23.32
N ALA A 596 3.03 -22.45 24.49
CA ALA A 596 3.60 -23.53 25.29
C ALA A 596 3.54 -24.90 24.58
N GLU A 597 2.44 -25.18 23.85
CA GLU A 597 2.37 -26.38 23.00
C GLU A 597 3.34 -26.27 21.81
N VAL A 598 3.50 -25.09 21.20
CA VAL A 598 4.50 -24.89 20.14
C VAL A 598 5.92 -25.11 20.67
N GLU A 599 6.22 -24.65 21.89
CA GLU A 599 7.50 -24.90 22.56
C GLU A 599 7.76 -26.37 22.86
N SER A 600 6.72 -27.14 23.21
CA SER A 600 6.86 -28.58 23.43
C SER A 600 7.11 -29.33 22.12
N ILE A 601 6.44 -28.95 21.03
CA ILE A 601 6.57 -29.54 19.68
C ILE A 601 8.02 -29.46 19.20
N ILE A 602 8.68 -28.32 19.42
CA ILE A 602 10.07 -28.08 19.01
C ILE A 602 11.10 -28.42 20.09
N LYS A 603 10.67 -28.72 21.33
CA LYS A 603 11.51 -28.94 22.53
C LYS A 603 12.40 -27.74 22.86
N ASN A 604 11.80 -26.60 23.26
CA ASN A 604 12.47 -25.37 23.73
C ASN A 604 13.35 -24.61 22.71
N PHE A 605 12.93 -24.51 21.44
CA PHE A 605 13.63 -23.74 20.39
C PHE A 605 15.13 -24.02 20.29
N ASP A 606 15.51 -25.31 20.33
CA ASP A 606 16.90 -25.71 20.12
C ASP A 606 17.42 -25.20 18.77
N MET A 607 18.49 -24.40 18.80
CA MET A 607 19.14 -23.84 17.61
C MET A 607 19.66 -24.92 16.65
N GLN A 608 19.85 -26.16 17.11
CA GLN A 608 20.22 -27.30 16.27
C GLN A 608 19.07 -27.83 15.39
N LYS A 609 17.83 -27.39 15.62
CA LYS A 609 16.63 -27.80 14.86
C LYS A 609 16.15 -26.77 13.85
N VAL A 610 16.90 -25.70 13.63
CA VAL A 610 16.58 -24.74 12.56
C VAL A 610 16.83 -25.41 11.22
N ILE A 611 15.76 -25.55 10.43
CA ILE A 611 15.78 -26.17 9.09
C ILE A 611 15.70 -25.13 7.98
N GLY A 612 15.47 -23.86 8.32
CA GLY A 612 15.50 -22.75 7.38
C GLY A 612 15.37 -21.40 8.07
N GLU A 613 15.94 -20.36 7.46
CA GLU A 613 15.81 -18.97 7.90
C GLU A 613 15.43 -18.11 6.69
N GLY A 614 14.26 -17.48 6.77
CA GLY A 614 13.73 -16.60 5.71
C GLY A 614 13.55 -15.17 6.21
N ALA A 615 13.11 -14.28 5.32
CA ALA A 615 12.90 -12.86 5.62
C ALA A 615 11.86 -12.58 6.74
N PHE A 616 11.08 -13.59 7.12
CA PHE A 616 9.93 -13.46 8.03
C PHE A 616 10.09 -14.24 9.34
N GLY A 617 11.18 -15.00 9.49
CA GLY A 617 11.44 -15.77 10.70
C GLY A 617 12.14 -17.10 10.43
N LYS A 618 12.34 -17.86 11.50
CA LYS A 618 13.03 -19.15 11.49
C LYS A 618 12.02 -20.29 11.40
N VAL A 619 12.38 -21.32 10.63
CA VAL A 619 11.62 -22.56 10.50
C VAL A 619 12.34 -23.64 11.31
N PHE A 620 11.60 -24.29 12.20
CA PHE A 620 12.10 -25.32 13.10
C PHE A 620 11.50 -26.68 12.74
N HIS A 621 12.28 -27.74 12.85
CA HIS A 621 11.75 -29.10 12.84
C HIS A 621 11.14 -29.44 14.21
N GLY A 622 9.91 -29.95 14.21
CA GLY A 622 9.16 -30.31 15.41
C GLY A 622 8.45 -31.65 15.27
N LYS A 623 7.89 -32.14 16.38
CA LYS A 623 7.12 -33.39 16.41
C LYS A 623 5.89 -33.20 17.29
N LEU A 624 4.70 -33.48 16.74
CA LEU A 624 3.44 -33.46 17.48
C LEU A 624 3.35 -34.64 18.46
N ASP A 625 2.40 -34.57 19.40
CA ASP A 625 2.20 -35.60 20.44
C ASP A 625 1.88 -37.00 19.86
N ASP A 626 1.24 -37.04 18.69
CA ASP A 626 0.92 -38.27 17.95
C ASP A 626 2.11 -38.84 17.17
N GLY A 627 3.25 -38.15 17.18
CA GLY A 627 4.46 -38.53 16.48
C GLY A 627 4.60 -37.97 15.05
N THR A 628 3.66 -37.14 14.59
CA THR A 628 3.74 -36.49 13.28
C THR A 628 4.89 -35.48 13.24
N GLU A 629 5.77 -35.59 12.25
CA GLU A 629 6.85 -34.61 12.03
C GLU A 629 6.31 -33.36 11.34
N VAL A 630 6.70 -32.18 11.84
CA VAL A 630 6.16 -30.90 11.40
C VAL A 630 7.25 -29.84 11.22
N ALA A 631 6.97 -28.87 10.36
CA ALA A 631 7.77 -27.67 10.21
C ALA A 631 7.06 -26.49 10.89
N VAL A 632 7.73 -25.83 11.83
CA VAL A 632 7.18 -24.70 12.60
C VAL A 632 7.85 -23.41 12.16
N LYS A 633 7.13 -22.56 11.43
CA LYS A 633 7.59 -21.23 11.00
C LYS A 633 7.22 -20.23 12.11
N LYS A 634 8.18 -19.84 12.94
CA LYS A 634 7.98 -18.80 13.96
C LYS A 634 8.25 -17.44 13.36
N LEU A 635 7.31 -16.51 13.52
CA LEU A 635 7.45 -15.16 13.06
C LEU A 635 8.49 -14.40 13.90
N SER A 636 9.42 -13.70 13.24
CA SER A 636 10.38 -12.85 13.96
C SER A 636 9.71 -11.54 14.43
N PRO A 637 9.92 -11.08 15.68
CA PRO A 637 9.44 -9.78 16.15
C PRO A 637 10.00 -8.58 15.34
N SER A 638 11.11 -8.78 14.63
CA SER A 638 11.76 -7.75 13.79
C SER A 638 11.17 -7.59 12.38
N ALA A 639 10.26 -8.47 11.95
CA ALA A 639 9.71 -8.45 10.59
C ALA A 639 8.48 -7.51 10.49
N LYS A 640 8.68 -6.27 10.03
CA LYS A 640 7.63 -5.22 9.93
C LYS A 640 6.40 -5.60 9.09
N ALA A 641 6.53 -6.53 8.14
CA ALA A 641 5.41 -7.06 7.31
C ALA A 641 4.90 -8.45 7.78
N GLY A 642 5.51 -9.02 8.82
CA GLY A 642 5.29 -10.40 9.27
C GLY A 642 3.84 -10.74 9.65
N PRO A 643 3.15 -9.93 10.48
CA PRO A 643 1.78 -10.23 10.93
C PRO A 643 0.76 -10.30 9.78
N ARG A 644 0.94 -9.47 8.74
CA ARG A 644 0.03 -9.44 7.58
C ARG A 644 0.19 -10.67 6.68
N GLN A 645 1.43 -11.07 6.41
CA GLN A 645 1.71 -12.27 5.61
C GLN A 645 1.30 -13.54 6.36
N PHE A 646 1.52 -13.57 7.67
CA PHE A 646 1.02 -14.63 8.56
C PHE A 646 -0.50 -14.78 8.46
N ALA A 647 -1.25 -13.69 8.59
CA ALA A 647 -2.71 -13.71 8.49
C ALA A 647 -3.19 -14.14 7.09
N THR A 648 -2.49 -13.70 6.04
CA THR A 648 -2.81 -14.08 4.65
C THR A 648 -2.60 -15.58 4.44
N GLU A 649 -1.44 -16.09 4.86
CA GLU A 649 -1.05 -17.49 4.72
C GLU A 649 -1.97 -18.42 5.52
N ALA A 650 -2.29 -18.08 6.78
CA ALA A 650 -3.21 -18.84 7.61
C ALA A 650 -4.65 -18.86 7.04
N ASN A 651 -5.14 -17.73 6.54
CA ASN A 651 -6.50 -17.62 6.00
C ASN A 651 -6.67 -18.35 4.65
N LEU A 652 -5.62 -18.39 3.81
CA LEU A 652 -5.66 -19.11 2.54
C LEU A 652 -5.51 -20.61 2.75
N LEU A 653 -4.47 -21.05 3.46
CA LEU A 653 -4.17 -22.47 3.65
C LEU A 653 -5.17 -23.20 4.54
N SER A 654 -5.99 -22.48 5.33
CA SER A 654 -7.12 -23.09 6.03
C SER A 654 -8.29 -23.47 5.11
N LYS A 655 -8.34 -22.93 3.90
CA LYS A 655 -9.44 -23.12 2.95
C LYS A 655 -9.08 -24.01 1.77
N ILE A 656 -7.79 -24.09 1.42
CA ILE A 656 -7.31 -24.84 0.25
C ILE A 656 -6.52 -26.06 0.67
N HIS A 657 -6.79 -27.21 0.02
CA HIS A 657 -6.12 -28.47 0.28
C HIS A 657 -5.86 -29.18 -1.05
N HIS A 658 -4.60 -29.44 -1.37
CA HIS A 658 -4.24 -30.11 -2.61
C HIS A 658 -2.90 -30.83 -2.47
N ARG A 659 -2.74 -31.98 -3.15
CA ARG A 659 -1.55 -32.85 -3.03
C ARG A 659 -0.23 -32.17 -3.41
N HIS A 660 -0.29 -31.11 -4.21
CA HIS A 660 0.87 -30.34 -4.68
C HIS A 660 1.01 -28.96 -4.01
N LEU A 661 0.31 -28.72 -2.90
CA LEU A 661 0.50 -27.55 -2.04
C LEU A 661 0.87 -28.04 -0.63
N VAL A 662 1.71 -27.29 0.08
CA VAL A 662 2.08 -27.63 1.46
C VAL A 662 0.87 -27.43 2.38
N SER A 663 0.58 -28.45 3.19
CA SER A 663 -0.56 -28.47 4.09
C SER A 663 -0.26 -27.73 5.39
N LEU A 664 -1.16 -26.84 5.79
CA LEU A 664 -1.12 -26.18 7.10
C LEU A 664 -1.88 -27.04 8.12
N LEU A 665 -1.18 -27.52 9.14
CA LEU A 665 -1.72 -28.41 10.18
C LEU A 665 -2.26 -27.63 11.39
N GLY A 666 -1.76 -26.42 11.61
CA GLY A 666 -2.28 -25.51 12.64
C GLY A 666 -1.52 -24.20 12.75
N TYR A 667 -1.93 -23.38 13.70
CA TYR A 667 -1.35 -22.06 13.94
C TYR A 667 -1.34 -21.71 15.43
N CYS A 668 -0.47 -20.77 15.80
CA CYS A 668 -0.43 -20.07 17.07
C CYS A 668 -0.45 -18.57 16.79
N ASP A 669 -1.41 -17.86 17.39
CA ASP A 669 -1.67 -16.43 17.18
C ASP A 669 -1.47 -15.61 18.47
N GLU A 670 -0.69 -16.12 19.42
CA GLU A 670 -0.36 -15.38 20.64
C GLU A 670 0.51 -14.16 20.32
N PRO A 671 0.23 -12.98 20.95
CA PRO A 671 1.00 -11.75 20.71
C PRO A 671 2.51 -11.97 20.89
N GLU A 672 3.30 -11.44 19.96
CA GLU A 672 4.78 -11.56 19.91
C GLU A 672 5.33 -12.99 19.70
N ASN A 673 4.46 -14.01 19.61
CA ASN A 673 4.82 -15.43 19.57
C ASN A 673 4.08 -16.22 18.48
N MET A 674 3.73 -15.56 17.38
CA MET A 674 3.00 -16.18 16.27
C MET A 674 3.80 -17.28 15.56
N ALA A 675 3.15 -18.40 15.26
CA ALA A 675 3.76 -19.53 14.54
C ALA A 675 2.77 -20.27 13.63
N LEU A 676 3.25 -20.76 12.48
CA LEU A 676 2.50 -21.65 11.57
C LEU A 676 3.13 -23.04 11.59
N ILE A 677 2.29 -24.08 11.67
CA ILE A 677 2.70 -25.48 11.77
C ILE A 677 2.29 -26.19 10.48
N TYR A 678 3.26 -26.60 9.68
CA TYR A 678 3.08 -27.30 8.40
C TYR A 678 3.48 -28.76 8.49
N GLU A 679 3.06 -29.55 7.50
CA GLU A 679 3.70 -30.83 7.23
C GLU A 679 5.21 -30.66 6.99
N TYR A 680 6.01 -31.58 7.52
CA TYR A 680 7.45 -31.56 7.31
C TYR A 680 7.83 -32.11 5.92
N MET A 681 8.75 -31.40 5.24
CA MET A 681 9.21 -31.74 3.89
C MET A 681 10.68 -32.18 3.94
N PRO A 682 10.97 -33.50 4.07
CA PRO A 682 12.28 -34.00 4.48
C PRO A 682 13.39 -33.82 3.44
N LYS A 683 13.06 -33.56 2.17
CA LYS A 683 14.05 -33.28 1.11
C LYS A 683 14.30 -31.78 0.92
N GLY A 684 13.70 -30.92 1.74
CA GLY A 684 13.95 -29.48 1.72
C GLY A 684 13.41 -28.79 0.47
N ASN A 685 14.02 -27.66 0.09
CA ASN A 685 13.60 -26.86 -1.06
C ASN A 685 14.34 -27.25 -2.35
N LEU A 686 13.72 -26.99 -3.50
CA LEU A 686 14.26 -27.32 -4.83
C LEU A 686 15.56 -26.55 -5.14
N HIS A 687 15.70 -25.32 -4.66
CA HIS A 687 16.91 -24.50 -4.88
C HIS A 687 18.17 -25.19 -4.33
N GLU A 688 18.11 -25.71 -3.10
CA GLU A 688 19.22 -26.44 -2.49
C GLU A 688 19.52 -27.77 -3.22
N ASN A 689 18.49 -28.49 -3.66
CA ASN A 689 18.64 -29.73 -4.42
C ASN A 689 19.29 -29.49 -5.79
N LEU A 690 19.01 -28.37 -6.46
CA LEU A 690 19.67 -28.00 -7.72
C LEU A 690 21.12 -27.52 -7.52
N SER A 691 21.43 -26.92 -6.36
CA SER A 691 22.79 -26.46 -6.05
C SER A 691 23.80 -27.62 -5.86
N GLY A 692 23.33 -28.84 -5.60
CA GLY A 692 24.15 -30.02 -5.36
C GLY A 692 24.79 -30.07 -3.96
N LYS A 693 24.35 -29.20 -3.02
CA LYS A 693 24.85 -29.17 -1.63
C LYS A 693 24.67 -30.50 -0.88
N ASN A 694 23.70 -31.31 -1.26
CA ASN A 694 23.41 -32.61 -0.64
C ASN A 694 24.11 -33.80 -1.32
N GLY A 695 25.00 -33.55 -2.30
CA GLY A 695 25.79 -34.59 -2.97
C GLY A 695 25.07 -35.39 -4.06
N GLU A 696 23.73 -35.37 -4.10
CA GLU A 696 22.93 -36.00 -5.16
C GLU A 696 22.46 -34.98 -6.20
N VAL A 697 22.71 -35.25 -7.48
CA VAL A 697 22.22 -34.43 -8.61
C VAL A 697 20.86 -34.96 -9.04
N LEU A 698 19.84 -34.09 -9.07
CA LEU A 698 18.51 -34.47 -9.58
C LEU A 698 18.61 -34.92 -11.04
N THR A 699 18.19 -36.15 -11.31
CA THR A 699 18.09 -36.73 -12.64
C THR A 699 17.04 -36.02 -13.49
N TRP A 700 17.15 -36.15 -14.81
CA TRP A 700 16.24 -35.47 -15.74
C TRP A 700 14.77 -35.86 -15.54
N ASP A 701 14.48 -37.15 -15.31
CA ASP A 701 13.13 -37.64 -15.02
C ASP A 701 12.53 -37.00 -13.76
N ARG A 702 13.37 -36.78 -12.73
CA ARG A 702 12.93 -36.14 -11.49
C ARG A 702 12.69 -34.65 -11.68
N ARG A 703 13.52 -33.96 -12.46
CA ARG A 703 13.30 -32.55 -12.80
C ARG A 703 12.00 -32.35 -13.57
N LEU A 704 11.70 -33.22 -14.54
CA LEU A 704 10.42 -33.20 -15.25
C LEU A 704 9.23 -33.51 -14.33
N CYS A 705 9.37 -34.49 -13.44
CA CYS A 705 8.33 -34.81 -12.47
C CYS A 705 8.03 -33.62 -11.54
N ILE A 706 9.05 -32.92 -11.08
CA ILE A 706 8.94 -31.72 -10.24
C ILE A 706 8.27 -30.58 -11.03
N ALA A 707 8.61 -30.39 -12.30
CA ALA A 707 7.94 -29.43 -13.18
C ALA A 707 6.44 -29.74 -13.32
N VAL A 708 6.08 -30.99 -13.60
CA VAL A 708 4.68 -31.44 -13.72
C VAL A 708 3.91 -31.24 -12.42
N ASP A 709 4.50 -31.58 -11.28
CA ASP A 709 3.86 -31.45 -9.97
C ASP A 709 3.63 -29.99 -9.58
N THR A 710 4.63 -29.13 -9.82
CA THR A 710 4.50 -27.69 -9.60
C THR A 710 3.42 -27.09 -10.50
N ALA A 711 3.36 -27.50 -11.78
CA ALA A 711 2.33 -27.06 -12.70
C ALA A 711 0.91 -27.52 -12.28
N LYS A 712 0.76 -28.73 -11.71
CA LYS A 712 -0.52 -29.17 -11.12
C LYS A 712 -0.93 -28.32 -9.92
N GLY A 713 0.02 -27.95 -9.06
CA GLY A 713 -0.23 -27.04 -7.94
C GLY A 713 -0.73 -25.68 -8.39
N LEU A 714 -0.05 -25.07 -9.37
CA LEU A 714 -0.44 -23.79 -9.95
C LEU A 714 -1.79 -23.86 -10.71
N ASP A 715 -2.04 -24.94 -11.44
CA ASP A 715 -3.31 -25.14 -12.14
C ASP A 715 -4.48 -25.24 -11.17
N TYR A 716 -4.31 -25.91 -10.03
CA TYR A 716 -5.31 -25.93 -8.98
C TYR A 716 -5.56 -24.52 -8.38
N LEU A 717 -4.52 -23.72 -8.17
CA LEU A 717 -4.67 -22.36 -7.66
C LEU A 717 -5.40 -21.44 -8.65
N HIS A 718 -5.08 -21.53 -9.94
CA HIS A 718 -5.66 -20.67 -10.97
C HIS A 718 -7.05 -21.12 -11.42
N ASN A 719 -7.27 -22.42 -11.58
CA ASN A 719 -8.47 -22.97 -12.24
C ASN A 719 -9.28 -23.93 -11.35
N GLY A 720 -8.71 -24.44 -10.25
CA GLY A 720 -9.33 -25.44 -9.38
C GLY A 720 -10.01 -24.90 -8.12
N CYS A 721 -9.79 -23.64 -7.77
CA CYS A 721 -10.42 -22.96 -6.64
C CYS A 721 -11.66 -22.17 -7.09
N ASP A 722 -12.70 -22.07 -6.25
CA ASP A 722 -13.93 -21.30 -6.54
C ASP A 722 -13.64 -19.85 -6.94
N THR A 723 -12.57 -19.29 -6.36
CA THR A 723 -11.99 -18.00 -6.73
C THR A 723 -10.51 -18.21 -7.05
N PRO A 724 -10.01 -17.80 -8.22
CA PRO A 724 -8.62 -17.96 -8.61
C PRO A 724 -7.65 -17.31 -7.60
N ILE A 725 -6.56 -18.00 -7.31
CA ILE A 725 -5.52 -17.56 -6.37
C ILE A 725 -4.21 -17.37 -7.14
N ILE A 726 -3.64 -16.16 -7.10
CA ILE A 726 -2.32 -15.88 -7.68
C ILE A 726 -1.29 -15.92 -6.55
N HIS A 727 -0.23 -16.70 -6.72
CA HIS A 727 0.80 -16.96 -5.71
C HIS A 727 1.78 -15.78 -5.54
N ARG A 728 2.21 -15.17 -6.65
CA ARG A 728 3.09 -13.98 -6.74
C ARG A 728 4.55 -14.17 -6.31
N ASP A 729 4.88 -15.28 -5.65
CA ASP A 729 6.26 -15.60 -5.26
C ASP A 729 6.67 -17.04 -5.60
N ILE A 730 6.36 -17.48 -6.82
CA ILE A 730 6.84 -18.77 -7.34
C ILE A 730 8.34 -18.69 -7.62
N LYS A 731 9.11 -19.57 -6.98
CA LYS A 731 10.57 -19.71 -7.12
C LYS A 731 11.01 -21.07 -6.60
N THR A 732 12.23 -21.51 -6.95
CA THR A 732 12.78 -22.80 -6.50
C THR A 732 12.93 -22.91 -4.98
N ALA A 733 13.08 -21.80 -4.26
CA ALA A 733 13.10 -21.80 -2.79
C ALA A 733 11.72 -22.08 -2.14
N ASN A 734 10.62 -21.80 -2.86
CA ASN A 734 9.24 -21.98 -2.41
C ASN A 734 8.59 -23.26 -2.98
N ILE A 735 9.40 -24.14 -3.55
CA ILE A 735 8.97 -25.47 -4.02
C ILE A 735 9.69 -26.48 -3.13
N LEU A 736 8.94 -27.14 -2.25
CA LEU A 736 9.45 -28.12 -1.30
C LEU A 736 9.27 -29.54 -1.83
N LEU A 737 10.18 -30.42 -1.43
CA LEU A 737 10.24 -31.82 -1.86
C LEU A 737 9.94 -32.76 -0.69
N ASP A 738 8.99 -33.66 -0.90
CA ASP A 738 8.68 -34.71 0.08
C ASP A 738 9.70 -35.87 0.04
N GLU A 739 9.47 -36.89 0.86
CA GLU A 739 10.32 -38.08 0.94
C GLU A 739 10.49 -38.83 -0.39
N HIS A 740 9.56 -38.64 -1.33
CA HIS A 740 9.56 -39.26 -2.66
C HIS A 740 9.99 -38.29 -3.77
N LEU A 741 10.56 -37.12 -3.41
CA LEU A 741 10.95 -36.04 -4.32
C LEU A 741 9.76 -35.50 -5.15
N ARG A 742 8.55 -35.55 -4.60
CA ARG A 742 7.38 -34.90 -5.19
C ARG A 742 7.33 -33.44 -4.77
N ALA A 743 6.93 -32.58 -5.70
CA ALA A 743 6.93 -31.15 -5.47
C ALA A 743 5.62 -30.67 -4.83
N LYS A 744 5.75 -29.81 -3.81
CA LYS A 744 4.65 -29.03 -3.23
C LYS A 744 5.01 -27.56 -3.15
N ILE A 745 4.09 -26.68 -3.54
CA ILE A 745 4.25 -25.22 -3.46
C ILE A 745 4.04 -24.76 -2.02
N SER A 746 4.91 -23.87 -1.53
CA SER A 746 4.88 -23.29 -0.18
C SER A 746 4.94 -21.76 -0.20
N ASP A 747 4.77 -21.14 0.98
CA ASP A 747 4.92 -19.70 1.24
C ASP A 747 3.87 -18.80 0.56
N PHE A 748 2.63 -18.91 1.05
CA PHE A 748 1.46 -18.18 0.52
C PHE A 748 1.31 -16.77 1.12
N GLY A 749 2.32 -16.27 1.83
CA GLY A 749 2.28 -14.99 2.53
C GLY A 749 2.05 -13.77 1.61
N LEU A 750 2.32 -13.90 0.31
CA LEU A 750 2.11 -12.86 -0.70
C LEU A 750 0.89 -13.10 -1.61
N SER A 751 0.26 -14.27 -1.50
CA SER A 751 -0.82 -14.74 -2.38
C SER A 751 -2.08 -13.88 -2.29
N ARG A 752 -2.88 -13.84 -3.37
CA ARG A 752 -4.10 -13.02 -3.45
C ARG A 752 -5.23 -13.71 -4.22
N ILE A 753 -6.46 -13.52 -3.75
CA ILE A 753 -7.70 -14.06 -4.34
C ILE A 753 -8.26 -13.08 -5.39
N PHE A 754 -8.78 -13.63 -6.48
CA PHE A 754 -9.33 -12.90 -7.62
C PHE A 754 -10.78 -13.30 -7.94
N PRO A 755 -11.58 -12.41 -8.57
CA PRO A 755 -12.95 -12.73 -8.99
C PRO A 755 -13.02 -13.64 -10.23
N SER A 756 -12.05 -13.53 -11.15
CA SER A 756 -11.95 -14.35 -12.37
C SER A 756 -10.48 -14.57 -12.81
N VAL A 757 -10.24 -15.58 -13.65
CA VAL A 757 -8.90 -15.99 -14.14
C VAL A 757 -8.32 -14.98 -15.13
N ASP A 758 -9.19 -14.32 -15.90
CA ASP A 758 -8.81 -13.32 -16.92
C ASP A 758 -8.86 -11.88 -16.37
N ASP A 759 -9.17 -11.70 -15.09
CA ASP A 759 -9.21 -10.38 -14.49
C ASP A 759 -7.80 -9.80 -14.32
N ILE A 760 -7.66 -8.55 -14.74
CA ILE A 760 -6.46 -7.73 -14.52
C ILE A 760 -6.63 -6.97 -13.21
N LEU A 761 -5.77 -7.27 -12.24
CA LEU A 761 -5.68 -6.44 -11.04
C LEU A 761 -4.52 -5.47 -11.20
N ILE A 762 -4.83 -4.18 -11.21
CA ILE A 762 -3.81 -3.14 -11.09
C ILE A 762 -3.34 -3.13 -9.64
N ALA A 763 -2.20 -3.78 -9.38
CA ALA A 763 -1.60 -3.81 -8.05
C ALA A 763 -0.99 -2.45 -7.73
N THR A 764 -1.16 -1.98 -6.49
CA THR A 764 -0.50 -0.76 -6.02
C THR A 764 1.02 -0.87 -6.12
N ASN A 765 1.56 -2.05 -5.77
CA ASN A 765 2.98 -2.39 -5.76
C ASN A 765 3.21 -3.81 -6.34
N PRO A 766 4.12 -3.99 -7.31
CA PRO A 766 4.63 -5.31 -7.67
C PRO A 766 5.37 -5.94 -6.49
N VAL A 767 5.01 -7.16 -6.10
CA VAL A 767 5.72 -7.92 -5.05
C VAL A 767 6.10 -9.28 -5.61
N GLY A 768 7.24 -9.79 -5.18
CA GLY A 768 7.80 -11.08 -5.61
C GLY A 768 9.32 -11.03 -5.54
N THR A 769 9.97 -12.15 -5.85
CA THR A 769 11.43 -12.25 -5.79
C THR A 769 12.09 -11.77 -7.08
N ARG A 770 13.12 -10.92 -6.96
CA ARG A 770 13.90 -10.39 -8.10
C ARG A 770 14.46 -11.55 -8.94
N GLY A 771 14.31 -11.46 -10.26
CA GLY A 771 14.71 -12.51 -11.20
C GLY A 771 13.58 -13.49 -11.56
N TYR A 772 12.58 -13.67 -10.70
CA TYR A 772 11.35 -14.42 -11.01
C TYR A 772 10.17 -13.50 -11.34
N LEU A 773 10.27 -12.22 -10.96
CA LEU A 773 9.20 -11.25 -11.13
C LEU A 773 8.92 -10.97 -12.61
N ASP A 774 7.66 -11.13 -13.01
CA ASP A 774 7.17 -10.81 -14.34
C ASP A 774 7.48 -9.34 -14.73
N PRO A 775 8.20 -9.09 -15.84
CA PRO A 775 8.59 -7.74 -16.25
C PRO A 775 7.39 -6.89 -16.69
N GLU A 776 6.34 -7.48 -17.24
CA GLU A 776 5.12 -6.76 -17.60
C GLU A 776 4.32 -6.44 -16.33
N TYR A 777 4.23 -7.35 -15.36
CA TYR A 777 3.67 -7.04 -14.05
C TYR A 777 4.45 -5.92 -13.34
N TYR A 778 5.78 -5.96 -13.39
CA TYR A 778 6.64 -4.93 -12.81
C TYR A 778 6.42 -3.56 -13.48
N THR A 779 6.32 -3.54 -14.81
CA THR A 779 6.22 -2.30 -15.59
C THR A 779 4.80 -1.73 -15.63
N SER A 780 3.80 -2.57 -15.95
CA SER A 780 2.40 -2.18 -16.14
C SER A 780 1.58 -2.16 -14.86
N ARG A 781 2.08 -2.78 -13.78
CA ARG A 781 1.36 -3.06 -12.53
C ARG A 781 0.12 -3.96 -12.69
N SER A 782 -0.08 -4.52 -13.87
CA SER A 782 -1.13 -5.49 -14.18
C SER A 782 -0.72 -6.86 -13.64
N LEU A 783 -1.33 -7.29 -12.53
CA LEU A 783 -1.17 -8.64 -12.01
C LEU A 783 -2.24 -9.55 -12.63
N THR A 784 -1.79 -10.65 -13.22
CA THR A 784 -2.66 -11.69 -13.80
C THR A 784 -2.14 -13.07 -13.43
N ALA A 785 -2.96 -14.11 -13.63
CA ALA A 785 -2.51 -15.50 -13.46
C ALA A 785 -1.27 -15.82 -14.34
N LYS A 786 -1.09 -15.10 -15.47
CA LYS A 786 0.07 -15.23 -16.35
C LYS A 786 1.37 -14.67 -15.76
N SER A 787 1.30 -13.90 -14.66
CA SER A 787 2.48 -13.48 -13.92
C SER A 787 3.10 -14.65 -13.15
N ASP A 788 2.30 -15.53 -12.56
CA ASP A 788 2.79 -16.79 -11.97
C ASP A 788 3.34 -17.73 -13.04
N VAL A 789 2.76 -17.73 -14.25
CA VAL A 789 3.27 -18.50 -15.39
C VAL A 789 4.67 -18.03 -15.79
N TYR A 790 4.92 -16.71 -15.80
CA TYR A 790 6.26 -16.18 -16.03
C TYR A 790 7.26 -16.68 -14.97
N SER A 791 6.92 -16.52 -13.69
CA SER A 791 7.77 -16.99 -12.58
C SER A 791 8.04 -18.50 -12.66
N PHE A 792 7.03 -19.29 -13.05
CA PHE A 792 7.18 -20.72 -13.27
C PHE A 792 8.08 -21.03 -14.48
N GLY A 793 8.02 -20.24 -15.55
CA GLY A 793 8.95 -20.35 -16.68
C GLY A 793 10.40 -20.16 -16.27
N VAL A 794 10.69 -19.24 -15.32
CA VAL A 794 12.03 -19.08 -14.73
C VAL A 794 12.45 -20.33 -13.95
N VAL A 795 11.53 -20.92 -13.16
CA VAL A 795 11.78 -22.19 -12.46
C VAL A 795 12.09 -23.32 -13.44
N LEU A 796 11.39 -23.40 -14.57
CA LEU A 796 11.68 -24.39 -15.62
C LEU A 796 13.09 -24.18 -16.20
N LEU A 797 13.53 -22.95 -16.44
CA LEU A 797 14.89 -22.65 -16.88
C LEU A 797 15.93 -23.06 -15.84
N GLU A 798 15.68 -22.86 -14.54
CA GLU A 798 16.58 -23.36 -13.48
C GLU A 798 16.65 -24.88 -13.44
N LEU A 799 15.52 -25.58 -13.62
CA LEU A 799 15.50 -27.05 -13.72
C LEU A 799 16.32 -27.54 -14.93
N ILE A 800 16.24 -26.86 -16.06
CA ILE A 800 17.00 -27.23 -17.27
C ILE A 800 18.50 -26.98 -17.05
N THR A 801 18.85 -25.80 -16.55
CA THR A 801 20.23 -25.26 -16.63
C THR A 801 21.05 -25.45 -15.35
N ALA A 802 20.39 -25.61 -14.20
CA ALA A 802 20.95 -25.49 -12.85
C ALA A 802 21.80 -24.22 -12.64
N ARG A 803 21.51 -23.15 -13.40
CA ARG A 803 22.18 -21.85 -13.28
C ARG A 803 21.44 -20.95 -12.31
N PRO A 804 22.14 -20.06 -11.57
CA PRO A 804 21.49 -19.07 -10.74
C PRO A 804 20.70 -18.07 -11.60
N VAL A 805 19.54 -17.63 -11.12
CA VAL A 805 18.67 -16.67 -11.81
C VAL A 805 19.34 -15.31 -12.02
N GLN A 806 20.22 -14.92 -11.09
CA GLN A 806 21.02 -13.69 -11.14
C GLN A 806 22.50 -14.05 -11.17
N GLY A 807 23.14 -13.85 -12.33
CA GLY A 807 24.59 -13.97 -12.54
C GLY A 807 25.13 -12.72 -13.25
N GLU A 808 26.13 -12.87 -14.12
CA GLU A 808 26.62 -11.77 -14.99
C GLU A 808 25.54 -11.26 -15.98
N GLU A 809 24.57 -12.12 -16.32
CA GLU A 809 23.39 -11.84 -17.13
C GLU A 809 22.17 -12.53 -16.48
N TYR A 810 20.96 -12.03 -16.69
CA TYR A 810 19.74 -12.71 -16.22
C TYR A 810 19.52 -14.03 -16.97
N LEU A 811 19.09 -15.07 -16.24
CA LEU A 811 18.93 -16.42 -16.80
C LEU A 811 18.02 -16.46 -18.04
N VAL A 812 16.94 -15.68 -18.04
CA VAL A 812 15.98 -15.62 -19.15
C VAL A 812 16.64 -15.05 -20.42
N ASP A 813 17.35 -13.92 -20.28
CA ASP A 813 18.03 -13.26 -21.41
C ASP A 813 19.14 -14.14 -21.97
N TRP A 814 19.93 -14.74 -21.08
CA TRP A 814 20.97 -15.70 -21.45
C TRP A 814 20.38 -16.89 -22.23
N ALA A 815 19.34 -17.55 -21.70
CA ALA A 815 18.72 -18.71 -22.33
C ALA A 815 18.12 -18.36 -23.70
N ALA A 816 17.39 -17.24 -23.80
CA ALA A 816 16.81 -16.79 -25.06
C ALA A 816 17.89 -16.45 -26.12
N ARG A 817 19.04 -15.92 -25.69
CA ARG A 817 20.16 -15.60 -26.57
C ARG A 817 20.89 -16.86 -27.05
N GLU A 818 21.11 -17.84 -26.18
CA GLU A 818 21.77 -19.11 -26.55
C GLU A 818 20.96 -19.90 -27.58
N VAL A 819 19.63 -20.01 -27.39
CA VAL A 819 18.74 -20.73 -28.33
C VAL A 819 18.68 -20.06 -29.71
N LYS A 820 18.96 -18.75 -29.79
CA LYS A 820 18.99 -17.98 -31.06
C LYS A 820 20.32 -18.08 -31.81
N LYS A 821 21.36 -18.70 -31.23
CA LYS A 821 22.66 -18.83 -31.91
C LYS A 821 22.58 -19.78 -33.09
N GLN A 822 23.26 -19.44 -34.17
CA GLN A 822 23.41 -20.33 -35.32
C GLN A 822 24.21 -21.57 -34.91
N GLY A 823 23.65 -22.77 -35.14
CA GLY A 823 24.27 -24.02 -34.73
C GLY A 823 24.06 -24.39 -33.25
N TYR A 824 23.05 -23.81 -32.61
CA TYR A 824 22.61 -24.18 -31.26
C TYR A 824 22.44 -25.71 -31.10
N GLN A 825 22.91 -26.23 -29.98
CA GLN A 825 22.75 -27.61 -29.55
C GLN A 825 22.26 -27.65 -28.11
N ILE A 826 21.29 -28.51 -27.80
CA ILE A 826 20.65 -28.61 -26.48
C ILE A 826 21.64 -28.84 -25.32
N GLN A 827 22.77 -29.49 -25.59
CA GLN A 827 23.85 -29.73 -24.62
C GLN A 827 24.50 -28.43 -24.09
N GLN A 828 24.34 -27.31 -24.81
CA GLN A 828 24.89 -26.02 -24.41
C GLN A 828 24.04 -25.33 -23.34
N ILE A 829 22.76 -25.71 -23.21
CA ILE A 829 21.83 -25.11 -22.23
C ILE A 829 21.57 -26.04 -21.04
N VAL A 830 21.47 -27.34 -21.28
CA VAL A 830 21.16 -28.33 -20.23
C VAL A 830 22.32 -28.42 -19.24
N ASP A 831 21.98 -28.59 -17.95
CA ASP A 831 22.93 -28.73 -16.85
C ASP A 831 24.02 -29.77 -17.18
N PRO A 832 25.30 -29.34 -17.27
CA PRO A 832 26.41 -30.23 -17.59
C PRO A 832 26.56 -31.39 -16.61
N LYS A 833 26.08 -31.23 -15.35
CA LYS A 833 26.14 -32.26 -14.31
C LYS A 833 25.18 -33.41 -14.54
N LEU A 834 24.27 -33.32 -15.51
CA LEU A 834 23.40 -34.44 -15.85
C LEU A 834 24.19 -35.58 -16.51
N TYR A 835 25.34 -35.34 -17.15
CA TYR A 835 26.18 -36.33 -17.87
C TYR A 835 25.50 -37.04 -19.07
N GLY A 836 24.44 -36.47 -19.64
CA GLY A 836 23.76 -36.97 -20.85
C GLY A 836 22.64 -38.03 -20.77
N PRO A 837 22.14 -38.52 -19.61
CA PRO A 837 20.95 -39.35 -19.50
C PRO A 837 19.69 -38.46 -19.50
N TYR A 838 19.47 -37.75 -20.59
CA TYR A 838 18.24 -37.03 -20.86
C TYR A 838 17.87 -37.19 -22.33
N ASP A 839 16.58 -37.21 -22.62
CA ASP A 839 16.12 -37.22 -23.99
C ASP A 839 16.24 -35.82 -24.62
N PRO A 840 17.02 -35.64 -25.72
CA PRO A 840 17.20 -34.34 -26.36
C PRO A 840 15.90 -33.72 -26.84
N GLU A 841 14.94 -34.51 -27.31
CA GLU A 841 13.65 -34.00 -27.81
C GLU A 841 12.77 -33.51 -26.64
N SER A 842 12.74 -34.25 -25.54
CA SER A 842 12.14 -33.83 -24.27
C SER A 842 12.80 -32.56 -23.74
N ALA A 843 14.13 -32.46 -23.76
CA ALA A 843 14.85 -31.25 -23.33
C ALA A 843 14.57 -30.04 -24.23
N GLU A 844 14.57 -30.22 -25.55
CA GLU A 844 14.22 -29.20 -26.53
C GLU A 844 12.79 -28.68 -26.29
N LYS A 845 11.86 -29.60 -26.04
CA LYS A 845 10.47 -29.29 -25.75
C LYS A 845 10.33 -28.53 -24.43
N LEU A 846 11.02 -28.95 -23.37
CA LEU A 846 10.98 -28.27 -22.09
C LEU A 846 11.54 -26.83 -22.18
N VAL A 847 12.63 -26.63 -22.94
CA VAL A 847 13.16 -25.28 -23.23
C VAL A 847 12.12 -24.42 -23.94
N ARG A 848 11.43 -24.96 -24.95
CA ARG A 848 10.36 -24.24 -25.66
C ARG A 848 9.20 -23.87 -24.75
N ILE A 849 8.77 -24.78 -23.88
CA ILE A 849 7.72 -24.50 -22.89
C ILE A 849 8.17 -23.37 -21.96
N ALA A 850 9.39 -23.46 -21.43
CA ALA A 850 9.95 -22.47 -20.53
C ALA A 850 10.03 -21.08 -21.19
N LEU A 851 10.55 -21.00 -22.41
CA LEU A 851 10.63 -19.75 -23.18
C LEU A 851 9.26 -19.15 -23.51
N SER A 852 8.25 -19.98 -23.78
CA SER A 852 6.88 -19.50 -24.01
C SER A 852 6.24 -18.92 -22.74
N CYS A 853 6.61 -19.43 -21.56
CA CYS A 853 6.13 -18.93 -20.28
C CYS A 853 6.76 -17.57 -19.92
N VAL A 854 8.03 -17.35 -20.27
CA VAL A 854 8.76 -16.10 -19.97
C VAL A 854 8.69 -15.05 -21.08
N GLU A 855 7.75 -15.21 -22.02
CA GLU A 855 7.53 -14.22 -23.08
C GLU A 855 7.27 -12.82 -22.50
N THR A 856 7.83 -11.81 -23.16
CA THR A 856 7.74 -10.42 -22.64
C THR A 856 6.30 -9.91 -22.67
N THR A 857 5.53 -10.29 -23.70
CA THR A 857 4.12 -9.93 -23.88
C THR A 857 3.21 -10.96 -23.21
N VAL A 858 2.39 -10.55 -22.24
CA VAL A 858 1.46 -11.40 -21.46
C VAL A 858 0.50 -12.18 -22.36
N ALA A 859 0.01 -11.56 -23.45
CA ALA A 859 -0.92 -12.21 -24.39
C ALA A 859 -0.31 -13.46 -25.07
N ASN A 860 1.01 -13.50 -25.23
CA ASN A 860 1.71 -14.62 -25.85
C ASN A 860 2.02 -15.75 -24.86
N ARG A 861 1.87 -15.51 -23.56
CA ARG A 861 2.12 -16.53 -22.53
C ARG A 861 0.97 -17.53 -22.50
N PRO A 862 1.23 -18.84 -22.43
CA PRO A 862 0.19 -19.85 -22.26
C PRO A 862 -0.49 -19.74 -20.89
N HIS A 863 -1.70 -20.27 -20.76
CA HIS A 863 -2.30 -20.51 -19.44
C HIS A 863 -1.66 -21.74 -18.80
N ILE A 864 -1.64 -21.80 -17.47
CA ILE A 864 -0.98 -22.90 -16.75
C ILE A 864 -1.56 -24.28 -17.11
N HIS A 865 -2.86 -24.41 -17.39
CA HIS A 865 -3.46 -25.68 -17.84
C HIS A 865 -2.86 -26.17 -19.16
N LYS A 866 -2.49 -25.26 -20.07
CA LYS A 866 -1.84 -25.58 -21.33
C LYS A 866 -0.37 -25.97 -21.11
N VAL A 867 0.34 -25.23 -20.25
CA VAL A 867 1.71 -25.58 -19.82
C VAL A 867 1.74 -26.98 -19.19
N LEU A 868 0.77 -27.30 -18.32
CA LEU A 868 0.65 -28.61 -17.70
C LEU A 868 0.41 -29.73 -18.72
N ALA A 869 -0.43 -29.50 -19.73
CA ALA A 869 -0.64 -30.45 -20.81
C ALA A 869 0.65 -30.70 -21.61
N ASP A 870 1.38 -29.63 -21.96
CA ASP A 870 2.62 -29.72 -22.73
C ASP A 870 3.76 -30.38 -21.92
N LEU A 871 3.82 -30.13 -20.60
CA LEU A 871 4.76 -30.79 -19.68
C LEU A 871 4.48 -32.28 -19.51
N ARG A 872 3.21 -32.71 -19.52
CA ARG A 872 2.85 -34.14 -19.48
C ARG A 872 3.32 -34.85 -20.73
N GLU A 873 3.07 -34.25 -21.89
CA GLU A 873 3.57 -34.80 -23.16
C GLU A 873 5.12 -34.83 -23.20
N CYS A 874 5.77 -33.82 -22.63
CA CYS A 874 7.23 -33.79 -22.46
C CYS A 874 7.76 -34.92 -21.56
N TYR A 875 7.00 -35.28 -20.52
CA TYR A 875 7.30 -36.38 -19.59
C TYR A 875 7.08 -37.75 -20.24
N ASP A 876 6.00 -37.90 -21.01
CA ASP A 876 5.67 -39.14 -21.72
C ASP A 876 6.74 -39.50 -22.76
N LEU A 877 7.25 -38.52 -23.53
CA LEU A 877 8.39 -38.70 -24.45
C LEU A 877 9.63 -39.28 -23.75
N ASN A 878 9.89 -38.84 -22.52
CA ASN A 878 11.02 -39.35 -21.73
C ASN A 878 10.77 -40.78 -21.20
N LEU A 879 9.50 -41.14 -20.95
CA LEU A 879 9.10 -42.49 -20.50
C LEU A 879 9.23 -43.53 -21.62
N GLU A 880 8.78 -43.21 -22.83
CA GLU A 880 8.80 -44.12 -23.98
C GLU A 880 10.24 -44.53 -24.37
N ARG A 881 11.20 -43.61 -24.29
CA ARG A 881 12.63 -43.92 -24.52
C ARG A 881 13.26 -44.74 -23.40
N SER A 882 12.89 -44.48 -22.15
CA SER A 882 13.38 -45.25 -21.00
C SER A 882 12.93 -46.72 -21.08
N GLN A 883 11.75 -46.99 -21.66
CA GLN A 883 11.27 -48.34 -21.96
C GLN A 883 11.90 -48.93 -23.25
N GLY A 884 12.21 -48.10 -24.25
CA GLY A 884 12.90 -48.52 -25.48
C GLY A 884 14.36 -48.96 -25.28
N VAL A 885 15.04 -48.47 -24.23
CA VAL A 885 16.43 -48.85 -23.89
C VAL A 885 16.51 -50.19 -23.14
N VAL A 886 15.43 -50.62 -22.46
CA VAL A 886 15.39 -51.88 -21.70
C VAL A 886 15.22 -53.11 -22.60
N ASN A 887 14.71 -52.96 -23.82
CA ASN A 887 14.53 -54.08 -24.76
C ASN A 887 15.82 -54.54 -25.47
N GLY A 888 16.98 -53.93 -25.17
CA GLY A 888 18.26 -54.22 -25.80
C GLY A 888 19.30 -54.96 -24.94
N ALA A 889 19.00 -55.28 -23.69
CA ALA A 889 19.90 -56.04 -22.82
C ALA A 889 19.15 -57.22 -22.17
N THR A 890 19.59 -58.42 -22.52
CA THR A 890 19.09 -59.71 -22.06
C THR A 890 19.03 -59.86 -20.53
N GLU A 891 17.85 -60.32 -20.07
CA GLU A 891 17.53 -61.12 -18.87
C GLU A 891 18.48 -61.05 -17.66
N LEU A 892 17.99 -60.46 -16.57
CA LEU A 892 17.96 -61.08 -15.24
C LEU A 892 16.91 -60.40 -14.37
N SER A 893 15.94 -61.20 -13.93
CA SER A 893 14.74 -60.88 -13.17
C SER A 893 15.01 -60.25 -11.81
N ILE A 894 14.37 -59.11 -11.52
CA ILE A 894 13.94 -58.75 -10.14
C ILE A 894 12.52 -58.20 -10.22
N SER A 895 11.62 -58.93 -9.57
CA SER A 895 10.18 -58.67 -9.41
C SER A 895 9.91 -57.41 -8.59
N TYR A 896 8.99 -56.55 -9.05
CA TYR A 896 8.25 -55.64 -8.18
C TYR A 896 6.75 -55.68 -8.52
N ASP A 897 5.96 -55.91 -7.49
CA ASP A 897 4.53 -56.21 -7.48
C ASP A 897 3.65 -55.12 -8.12
N ASN A 898 2.81 -55.55 -9.06
CA ASN A 898 1.58 -54.86 -9.42
C ASN A 898 0.48 -55.28 -8.44
N HIS A 899 0.11 -54.40 -7.52
CA HIS A 899 -1.21 -54.47 -6.88
C HIS A 899 -2.08 -53.31 -7.35
N VAL A 900 -2.90 -53.64 -8.35
CA VAL A 900 -4.17 -52.96 -8.62
C VAL A 900 -5.13 -53.38 -7.51
N GLU A 901 -5.67 -52.41 -6.76
CA GLU A 901 -6.84 -52.64 -5.91
C GLU A 901 -7.98 -51.72 -6.37
N LEU A 902 -8.94 -52.37 -7.02
CA LEU A 902 -10.32 -51.92 -7.21
C LEU A 902 -11.13 -52.60 -6.09
N ALA A 903 -11.66 -51.82 -5.15
CA ALA A 903 -12.72 -52.23 -4.21
C ALA A 903 -13.53 -50.95 -3.93
N SER A 904 -14.72 -50.76 -4.52
CA SER A 904 -16.02 -51.41 -4.29
C SER A 904 -16.94 -50.41 -3.57
N LEU A 905 -17.87 -49.83 -4.35
CA LEU A 905 -19.08 -49.20 -3.84
C LEU A 905 -19.95 -50.30 -3.20
N ASP A 906 -20.38 -50.07 -1.95
CA ASP A 906 -21.52 -50.78 -1.37
C ASP A 906 -22.62 -49.77 -1.02
N VAL A 907 -23.83 -50.12 -1.43
CA VAL A 907 -25.02 -49.28 -1.54
C VAL A 907 -25.93 -49.53 -0.33
N SER A 908 -26.33 -48.49 0.41
CA SER A 908 -27.68 -48.45 1.03
C SER A 908 -28.05 -47.10 1.65
N SER A 909 -29.35 -46.77 1.54
CA SER A 909 -30.11 -45.65 2.12
C SER A 909 -30.16 -44.33 1.34
N THR A 910 -30.95 -44.40 0.26
CA THR A 910 -31.76 -43.34 -0.32
C THR A 910 -32.50 -42.44 0.69
N THR A 911 -32.53 -41.11 0.44
CA THR A 911 -33.77 -40.29 0.42
C THR A 911 -33.54 -38.89 -0.20
N HIS A 912 -34.12 -38.73 -1.41
CA HIS A 912 -34.73 -37.58 -2.09
C HIS A 912 -34.06 -36.18 -2.36
N CYS A 913 -33.96 -35.95 -3.68
CA CYS A 913 -33.85 -34.78 -4.57
C CYS A 913 -34.61 -33.46 -4.25
N THR A 914 -34.11 -32.32 -4.78
CA THR A 914 -34.58 -31.60 -6.02
C THR A 914 -33.74 -30.32 -6.27
N THR A 915 -32.93 -30.25 -7.35
CA THR A 915 -33.08 -29.55 -8.67
C THR A 915 -33.17 -28.02 -8.71
N ASN A 916 -32.15 -27.37 -9.32
CA ASN A 916 -32.18 -26.41 -10.46
C ASN A 916 -30.87 -25.55 -10.46
N ALA A 917 -30.22 -25.20 -11.57
CA ALA A 917 -30.53 -25.27 -12.99
C ALA A 917 -29.23 -25.32 -13.81
N SER A 918 -29.23 -26.12 -14.88
CA SER A 918 -28.28 -26.05 -15.99
C SER A 918 -28.99 -25.41 -17.19
N SER A 919 -28.43 -24.32 -17.72
CA SER A 919 -28.72 -23.86 -19.09
C SER A 919 -27.78 -22.72 -19.46
N TYR A 920 -26.58 -23.01 -19.99
CA TYR A 920 -25.87 -22.04 -20.84
C TYR A 920 -24.80 -22.64 -21.79
N TRP A 921 -24.32 -23.88 -21.55
CA TRP A 921 -23.15 -24.40 -22.29
C TRP A 921 -23.40 -25.32 -23.50
N ARG A 922 -24.60 -25.36 -24.09
CA ARG A 922 -24.87 -26.22 -25.28
C ARG A 922 -25.18 -25.50 -26.60
N SER A 923 -24.92 -24.19 -26.74
CA SER A 923 -25.29 -23.44 -27.96
C SER A 923 -24.12 -22.86 -28.80
N MET A 924 -22.84 -22.98 -28.43
CA MET A 924 -21.79 -22.16 -29.07
C MET A 924 -20.64 -22.90 -29.77
N CYS A 925 -20.79 -24.18 -30.13
CA CYS A 925 -19.78 -24.91 -30.93
C CYS A 925 -20.38 -25.74 -32.08
N ARG A 926 -21.26 -25.14 -32.89
CA ARG A 926 -21.59 -25.63 -34.25
C ARG A 926 -21.83 -24.46 -35.20
N GLY A 927 -20.78 -24.06 -35.91
CA GLY A 927 -20.89 -23.12 -37.02
C GLY A 927 -19.50 -22.70 -37.49
N PHE A 928 -19.21 -22.94 -38.77
CA PHE A 928 -18.04 -22.52 -39.54
C PHE A 928 -16.83 -23.46 -39.61
N THR A 929 -17.00 -24.56 -40.37
CA THR A 929 -16.03 -24.98 -41.39
C THR A 929 -16.75 -25.69 -42.53
N SER A 930 -17.00 -25.00 -43.64
CA SER A 930 -16.86 -25.51 -45.03
C SER A 930 -17.43 -24.49 -46.04
N ASN A 931 -16.76 -24.41 -47.20
CA ASN A 931 -16.94 -23.53 -48.39
C ASN A 931 -15.95 -22.36 -48.42
N PHE A 932 -15.03 -22.20 -49.38
CA PHE A 932 -14.81 -22.87 -50.67
C PHE A 932 -13.38 -22.49 -51.15
N LEU A 933 -12.66 -23.43 -51.78
CA LEU A 933 -11.56 -23.16 -52.69
C LEU A 933 -12.13 -22.54 -53.99
N GLY A 934 -11.52 -21.48 -54.52
CA GLY A 934 -11.79 -21.02 -55.88
C GLY A 934 -11.18 -19.65 -56.21
N SER A 935 -10.19 -19.69 -57.11
CA SER A 935 -9.40 -18.61 -57.76
C SER A 935 -8.45 -17.78 -56.92
#